data_AF-A0A3E0UG94-F1
#
_entry.id   AF-A0A3E0UG94-F1
#
_cell.length_a   1.000
_cell.length_b   1.000
_cell.length_c   1.000
_cell.angle_alpha   90.00
_cell.angle_beta   90.00
_cell.angle_gamma   90.00
#
_symmetry.space_group_name_H-M   'P 1'
#
loop_
_entity.id
_entity.type
_entity.pdbx_description
1 polymer ?
#
loop_
_entity_poly.entity_id
_entity_poly.type
_entity_poly.pdbx_seq_one_letter_code
_entity_poly.pdbx_strand_id
1 'polypeptide(L)'
;MKRLSHYLYKYPHSKNFYFRVRIPNQIIKLFSLENQFFIGSLNTSDLNVAQRLALLIKPLLFRESSMWDYSEAMDMVREIREAQAKEDMQGEKWDFRNYLKERFKQYLSWGKQAIAAEMSVTESLDELPEINPKDISTFQEYLQSNISPQGFNGNTELLAQKGYLLSFLDDYAAFTRTNEFRRAKQPSDSQLSLTQATAAEKLFSEFGYGESYVKAFPLEVYTDEPDGEALARFVARHLNLEFSFKQSLAKQLKEYKQSFDCFSEEAFDRESLSPTHMQSFSEMFATLQETLSTIKDFKEEQMAKKEAEEAVRLSEMAKFFMVEKAKSAQADTVRQYEIAFEYLYSLIGEDCNILNFGREQAVEIKKSLLSKYANGEKGRKQETISVATLNKYLSNYGAFFNWCYQHKKINQGNQFTKLSIKETDKNTASRRSYTQSEINKIMAYEPLKKSEAKTIRDDIYWFPKVALYTGMRLNEIAALTVDDFQIVKGIHFINLTDKKLKTESSRRVVPVHSKLIELGLIKFVEEKRNKGEEIVFSQIRVGKTEKKRDGWAEPISRWFNRTALRNMGVDKDQEAQQGIMIDFHSFRTTFISRLKFKGCDGYMVKQVVGHMKSDNVTFERYGKNTSTHMDALKELVEEIDY
;
A
#
# COMPACT_ATOMS: atom_id res chain seq x y z
N MET A 1 -25.44 -57.46 1.15
CA MET A 1 -24.82 -57.57 2.50
C MET A 1 -23.43 -58.15 2.34
N LYS A 2 -22.36 -57.42 2.74
CA LYS A 2 -21.01 -57.98 2.77
C LYS A 2 -21.01 -59.19 3.73
N ARG A 3 -20.55 -60.35 3.27
CA ARG A 3 -20.48 -61.58 4.08
C ARG A 3 -19.44 -61.35 5.19
N LEU A 4 -19.82 -61.57 6.46
CA LEU A 4 -18.87 -61.47 7.58
C LEU A 4 -17.75 -62.51 7.39
N SER A 5 -16.51 -62.15 7.72
CA SER A 5 -15.40 -63.11 7.72
C SER A 5 -15.67 -64.24 8.72
N HIS A 6 -15.05 -65.41 8.55
CA HIS A 6 -15.29 -66.57 9.42
C HIS A 6 -15.04 -66.27 10.92
N TYR A 7 -14.20 -65.27 11.19
CA TYR A 7 -13.78 -64.85 12.51
C TYR A 7 -14.59 -63.69 13.11
N LEU A 8 -15.57 -63.17 12.38
CA LEU A 8 -16.39 -62.05 12.84
C LEU A 8 -17.84 -62.48 13.07
N TYR A 9 -18.39 -62.09 14.21
CA TYR A 9 -19.73 -62.44 14.63
C TYR A 9 -20.45 -61.20 15.20
N LYS A 10 -21.77 -61.08 14.97
CA LYS A 10 -22.59 -59.99 15.52
C LYS A 10 -23.84 -60.59 16.17
N TYR A 11 -24.05 -60.32 17.46
CA TYR A 11 -25.29 -60.70 18.14
C TYR A 11 -26.46 -59.84 17.64
N PRO A 12 -27.68 -60.38 17.48
CA PRO A 12 -28.83 -59.65 16.94
C PRO A 12 -29.16 -58.32 17.64
N HIS A 13 -28.92 -58.23 18.95
CA HIS A 13 -29.23 -57.05 19.77
C HIS A 13 -28.00 -56.27 20.23
N SER A 14 -26.79 -56.63 19.79
CA SER A 14 -25.57 -55.92 20.17
C SER A 14 -25.17 -54.91 19.09
N LYS A 15 -24.77 -53.71 19.53
CA LYS A 15 -24.16 -52.70 18.64
C LYS A 15 -22.75 -53.11 18.21
N ASN A 16 -22.05 -53.92 19.00
CA ASN A 16 -20.65 -54.27 18.77
C ASN A 16 -20.48 -55.53 17.92
N PHE A 17 -19.36 -55.60 17.21
CA PHE A 17 -18.87 -56.83 16.59
C PHE A 17 -17.98 -57.63 17.56
N TYR A 18 -17.94 -58.94 17.34
CA TYR A 18 -17.24 -59.90 18.17
C TYR A 18 -16.30 -60.74 17.32
N PHE A 19 -15.10 -60.98 17.85
CA PHE A 19 -14.17 -61.98 17.34
C PHE A 19 -14.65 -63.36 17.76
N ARG A 20 -14.71 -64.31 16.82
CA ARG A 20 -15.11 -65.69 17.07
C ARG A 20 -14.10 -66.64 16.45
N VAL A 21 -13.54 -67.53 17.26
CA VAL A 21 -12.65 -68.61 16.77
C VAL A 21 -13.11 -69.94 17.32
N ARG A 22 -13.02 -70.99 16.50
CA ARG A 22 -13.33 -72.36 16.92
C ARG A 22 -12.13 -72.94 17.64
N ILE A 23 -12.36 -73.51 18.83
CA ILE A 23 -11.33 -74.23 19.59
C ILE A 23 -11.27 -75.67 19.04
N PRO A 24 -10.07 -76.23 18.74
CA PRO A 24 -9.91 -77.61 18.33
C PRO A 24 -10.55 -78.60 19.30
N ASN A 25 -11.20 -79.63 18.75
CA ASN A 25 -11.87 -80.65 19.54
C ASN A 25 -10.95 -81.35 20.55
N GLN A 26 -9.65 -81.43 20.26
CA GLN A 26 -8.65 -82.02 21.13
C GLN A 26 -8.44 -81.18 22.42
N ILE A 27 -8.35 -79.85 22.30
CA ILE A 27 -8.22 -78.92 23.43
C ILE A 27 -9.50 -78.88 24.27
N ILE A 28 -10.67 -78.93 23.60
CA ILE A 28 -11.98 -79.00 24.27
C ILE A 28 -12.05 -80.21 25.21
N LYS A 29 -11.57 -81.37 24.75
CA LYS A 29 -11.49 -82.59 25.55
C LYS A 29 -10.45 -82.49 26.66
N LEU A 30 -9.29 -81.90 26.38
CA LEU A 30 -8.18 -81.79 27.34
C LEU A 30 -8.55 -80.94 28.56
N PHE A 31 -9.32 -79.86 28.34
CA PHE A 31 -9.72 -78.90 29.37
C PHE A 31 -11.20 -78.94 29.74
N SER A 32 -11.93 -79.97 29.28
CA SER A 32 -13.36 -80.16 29.55
C SER A 32 -14.21 -78.91 29.27
N LEU A 33 -13.96 -78.24 28.15
CA LEU A 33 -14.65 -76.98 27.81
C LEU A 33 -16.08 -77.24 27.32
N GLU A 34 -17.05 -76.52 27.87
CA GLU A 34 -18.46 -76.66 27.46
C GLU A 34 -18.77 -76.07 26.07
N ASN A 35 -17.96 -75.11 25.61
CA ASN A 35 -18.23 -74.35 24.39
C ASN A 35 -17.13 -74.54 23.34
N GLN A 36 -17.54 -74.78 22.08
CA GLN A 36 -16.61 -75.01 20.97
C GLN A 36 -15.99 -73.73 20.39
N PHE A 37 -16.44 -72.56 20.83
CA PHE A 37 -16.00 -71.27 20.33
C PHE A 37 -15.52 -70.35 21.44
N PHE A 38 -14.41 -69.68 21.20
CA PHE A 38 -14.04 -68.48 21.94
C PHE A 38 -14.65 -67.26 21.25
N ILE A 39 -15.35 -66.43 22.04
CA ILE A 39 -16.00 -65.22 21.56
C ILE A 39 -15.56 -64.05 22.44
N GLY A 40 -14.99 -63.01 21.83
CA GLY A 40 -14.56 -61.78 22.50
C GLY A 40 -15.12 -60.54 21.82
N SER A 41 -15.62 -59.57 22.57
CA SER A 41 -16.10 -58.29 22.02
C SER A 41 -14.91 -57.48 21.48
N LEU A 42 -15.02 -56.98 20.26
CA LEU A 42 -14.03 -56.07 19.67
C LEU A 42 -14.24 -54.61 20.11
N ASN A 43 -15.32 -54.34 20.85
CA ASN A 43 -15.65 -53.01 21.38
C ASN A 43 -15.72 -51.93 20.29
N THR A 44 -16.27 -52.28 19.13
CA THR A 44 -16.54 -51.35 18.03
C THR A 44 -17.83 -51.77 17.32
N SER A 45 -18.60 -50.77 16.89
CA SER A 45 -19.80 -50.95 16.05
C SER A 45 -19.51 -50.78 14.56
N ASP A 46 -18.30 -50.35 14.23
CA ASP A 46 -17.82 -50.20 12.85
C ASP A 46 -17.34 -51.55 12.31
N LEU A 47 -17.96 -51.99 11.21
CA LEU A 47 -17.65 -53.27 10.57
C LEU A 47 -16.19 -53.34 10.08
N ASN A 48 -15.65 -52.24 9.59
CA ASN A 48 -14.31 -52.16 9.04
C ASN A 48 -13.25 -52.24 10.14
N VAL A 49 -13.43 -51.48 11.22
CA VAL A 49 -12.56 -51.56 12.41
C VAL A 49 -12.61 -52.96 13.01
N ALA A 50 -13.80 -53.57 13.05
CA ALA A 50 -13.97 -54.91 13.55
C ALA A 50 -13.26 -55.98 12.69
N GLN A 51 -13.33 -55.85 11.37
CA GLN A 51 -12.62 -56.75 10.45
C GLN A 51 -11.10 -56.66 10.62
N ARG A 52 -10.54 -55.45 10.73
CA ARG A 52 -9.10 -55.24 10.98
C ARG A 52 -8.65 -55.81 12.31
N LEU A 53 -9.36 -55.51 13.39
CA LEU A 53 -9.03 -56.06 14.71
C LEU A 53 -9.07 -57.60 14.69
N ALA A 54 -10.04 -58.20 14.00
CA ALA A 54 -10.10 -59.66 13.86
C ALA A 54 -8.89 -60.23 13.09
N LEU A 55 -8.44 -59.55 12.03
CA LEU A 55 -7.27 -59.96 11.24
C LEU A 55 -5.95 -59.78 12.01
N LEU A 56 -5.82 -58.75 12.87
CA LEU A 56 -4.68 -58.56 13.78
C LEU A 56 -4.62 -59.60 14.88
N ILE A 57 -5.75 -59.87 15.52
CA ILE A 57 -5.81 -60.77 16.67
C ILE A 57 -5.63 -62.23 16.24
N LYS A 58 -6.13 -62.60 15.05
CA LYS A 58 -6.07 -63.98 14.52
C LYS A 58 -4.65 -64.57 14.57
N PRO A 59 -3.65 -64.08 13.82
CA PRO A 59 -2.33 -64.68 13.77
C PRO A 59 -1.62 -64.65 15.13
N LEU A 60 -1.79 -63.59 15.93
CA LEU A 60 -1.19 -63.50 17.28
C LEU A 60 -1.73 -64.59 18.21
N LEU A 61 -3.03 -64.86 18.15
CA LEU A 61 -3.68 -65.90 18.95
C LEU A 61 -3.31 -67.32 18.51
N PHE A 62 -2.94 -67.50 17.23
CA PHE A 62 -2.48 -68.78 16.66
C PHE A 62 -0.96 -68.99 16.75
N ARG A 63 -0.15 -67.93 16.78
CA ARG A 63 1.33 -67.99 16.77
C ARG A 63 1.95 -68.12 18.16
N GLU A 64 1.35 -67.50 19.19
CA GLU A 64 1.84 -67.60 20.58
C GLU A 64 1.45 -68.91 21.28
N SER A 65 0.71 -69.79 20.62
CA SER A 65 0.15 -70.96 21.28
C SER A 65 0.66 -72.24 20.62
N SER A 66 1.81 -72.67 21.12
CA SER A 66 2.21 -74.09 21.19
C SER A 66 1.06 -75.02 21.62
N MET A 67 0.04 -74.50 22.30
CA MET A 67 -1.14 -75.25 22.74
C MET A 67 -2.15 -75.58 21.63
N TRP A 68 -2.09 -74.96 20.45
CA TRP A 68 -2.91 -75.43 19.31
C TRP A 68 -2.31 -76.69 18.67
N ASP A 69 -1.07 -77.05 19.03
CA ASP A 69 -0.46 -78.34 18.76
C ASP A 69 -0.68 -79.30 19.94
N TYR A 70 -1.13 -80.52 19.62
CA TYR A 70 -1.63 -81.48 20.62
C TYR A 70 -0.52 -82.05 21.51
N SER A 71 0.70 -82.22 20.98
CA SER A 71 1.79 -82.84 21.75
C SER A 71 2.34 -81.90 22.83
N GLU A 72 2.54 -80.63 22.51
CA GLU A 72 3.07 -79.63 23.45
C GLU A 72 2.02 -79.24 24.51
N ALA A 73 0.73 -79.22 24.14
CA ALA A 73 -0.37 -79.01 25.09
C ALA A 73 -0.45 -80.10 26.17
N MET A 74 -0.12 -81.36 25.82
CA MET A 74 -0.14 -82.48 26.77
C MET A 74 0.98 -82.38 27.80
N ASP A 75 2.19 -81.99 27.40
CA ASP A 75 3.33 -81.83 28.32
C ASP A 75 3.07 -80.72 29.33
N MET A 76 2.52 -79.59 28.89
CA MET A 76 2.18 -78.48 29.79
C MET A 76 1.05 -78.84 30.77
N VAL A 77 0.06 -79.63 30.33
CA VAL A 77 -0.98 -80.18 31.23
C VAL A 77 -0.41 -81.20 32.21
N ARG A 78 0.59 -81.97 31.79
CA ARG A 78 1.29 -82.90 32.67
C ARG A 78 2.05 -82.15 33.75
N GLU A 79 2.80 -81.11 33.39
CA GLU A 79 3.51 -80.26 34.34
C GLU A 79 2.57 -79.54 35.32
N ILE A 80 1.45 -78.99 34.84
CA ILE A 80 0.45 -78.34 35.71
C ILE A 80 -0.19 -79.36 36.66
N ARG A 81 -0.52 -80.57 36.19
CA ARG A 81 -1.12 -81.63 37.03
C ARG A 81 -0.10 -82.19 38.02
N GLU A 82 1.16 -82.34 37.62
CA GLU A 82 2.27 -82.77 38.49
C GLU A 82 2.58 -81.70 39.56
N ALA A 83 2.48 -80.42 39.23
CA ALA A 83 2.61 -79.31 40.18
C ALA A 83 1.41 -79.26 41.15
N GLN A 84 0.18 -79.42 40.65
CA GLN A 84 -1.04 -79.47 41.46
C GLN A 84 -1.10 -80.69 42.39
N ALA A 85 -0.45 -81.80 42.03
CA ALA A 85 -0.38 -82.99 42.87
C ALA A 85 0.68 -82.91 44.00
N LYS A 86 1.62 -81.96 43.92
CA LYS A 86 2.69 -81.77 44.91
C LYS A 86 2.34 -80.81 46.06
N GLU A 87 1.27 -80.02 45.94
CA GLU A 87 0.84 -79.07 46.98
C GLU A 87 -0.58 -79.39 47.48
N ASP A 88 -0.70 -79.89 48.72
CA ASP A 88 -1.97 -80.07 49.41
C ASP A 88 -2.55 -78.68 49.81
N MET A 89 -3.70 -78.34 49.21
CA MET A 89 -4.55 -77.13 49.32
C MET A 89 -4.37 -75.97 48.31
N GLN A 90 -5.47 -75.77 47.54
CA GLN A 90 -5.98 -74.49 46.99
C GLN A 90 -5.10 -73.70 46.01
N GLY A 91 -4.46 -74.38 45.05
CA GLY A 91 -4.05 -73.71 43.81
C GLY A 91 -5.25 -73.38 42.92
N GLU A 92 -5.32 -72.17 42.36
CA GLU A 92 -6.33 -71.79 41.37
C GLU A 92 -6.41 -72.85 40.27
N LYS A 93 -7.63 -73.36 40.00
CA LYS A 93 -7.86 -74.24 38.84
C LYS A 93 -7.45 -73.48 37.59
N TRP A 94 -6.39 -73.92 36.93
CA TRP A 94 -5.95 -73.35 35.67
C TRP A 94 -7.11 -73.30 34.66
N ASP A 95 -7.47 -72.09 34.22
CA ASP A 95 -8.62 -71.83 33.34
C ASP A 95 -8.14 -71.33 31.98
N PHE A 96 -8.11 -72.26 31.00
CA PHE A 96 -7.77 -71.98 29.61
C PHE A 96 -8.61 -70.84 29.01
N ARG A 97 -9.88 -70.74 29.40
CA ARG A 97 -10.78 -69.71 28.88
C ARG A 97 -10.43 -68.36 29.44
N ASN A 98 -10.04 -68.28 30.71
CA ASN A 98 -9.55 -67.04 31.31
C ASN A 98 -8.22 -66.61 30.67
N TYR A 99 -7.30 -67.56 30.44
CA TYR A 99 -6.06 -67.31 29.70
C TYR A 99 -6.33 -66.73 28.30
N LEU A 100 -7.22 -67.35 27.51
CA LEU A 100 -7.60 -66.82 26.19
C LEU A 100 -8.26 -65.45 26.28
N LYS A 101 -9.05 -65.17 27.33
CA LYS A 101 -9.66 -63.84 27.55
C LYS A 101 -8.59 -62.78 27.81
N GLU A 102 -7.60 -63.06 28.66
CA GLU A 102 -6.53 -62.09 28.96
C GLU A 102 -5.63 -61.85 27.75
N ARG A 103 -5.23 -62.90 27.01
CA ARG A 103 -4.49 -62.76 25.76
C ARG A 103 -5.28 -62.01 24.69
N PHE A 104 -6.57 -62.32 24.54
CA PHE A 104 -7.43 -61.57 23.64
C PHE A 104 -7.54 -60.09 24.01
N LYS A 105 -7.67 -59.74 25.31
CA LYS A 105 -7.67 -58.34 25.77
C LYS A 105 -6.36 -57.63 25.42
N GLN A 106 -5.23 -58.30 25.63
CA GLN A 106 -3.90 -57.78 25.30
C GLN A 106 -3.77 -57.50 23.80
N TYR A 107 -4.10 -58.46 22.94
CA TYR A 107 -4.03 -58.30 21.49
C TYR A 107 -5.06 -57.29 20.96
N LEU A 108 -6.25 -57.23 21.57
CA LEU A 108 -7.24 -56.21 21.25
C LEU A 108 -6.71 -54.80 21.56
N SER A 109 -5.98 -54.64 22.67
CA SER A 109 -5.33 -53.37 23.02
C SER A 109 -4.27 -52.99 21.99
N TRP A 110 -3.36 -53.91 21.65
CA TRP A 110 -2.33 -53.71 20.63
C TRP A 110 -2.93 -53.41 19.26
N GLY A 111 -3.95 -54.15 18.85
CA GLY A 111 -4.63 -53.94 17.58
C GLY A 111 -5.32 -52.56 17.51
N LYS A 112 -5.90 -52.09 18.62
CA LYS A 112 -6.48 -50.73 18.68
C LYS A 112 -5.41 -49.65 18.57
N GLN A 113 -4.24 -49.83 19.21
CA GLN A 113 -3.11 -48.90 19.10
C GLN A 113 -2.54 -48.86 17.68
N ALA A 114 -2.39 -50.03 17.03
CA ALA A 114 -1.94 -50.13 15.64
C ALA A 114 -2.90 -49.42 14.67
N ILE A 115 -4.20 -49.67 14.78
CA ILE A 115 -5.21 -49.00 13.94
C ILE A 115 -5.20 -47.48 14.18
N ALA A 116 -5.07 -47.02 15.42
CA ALA A 116 -4.99 -45.59 15.71
C ALA A 116 -3.74 -44.94 15.07
N ALA A 117 -2.59 -45.62 15.09
CA ALA A 117 -1.38 -45.15 14.42
C ALA A 117 -1.54 -45.11 12.89
N GLU A 118 -2.14 -46.13 12.27
CA GLU A 118 -2.42 -46.14 10.82
C GLU A 118 -3.42 -45.06 10.39
N MET A 119 -4.45 -44.81 11.21
CA MET A 119 -5.40 -43.72 10.98
C MET A 119 -4.70 -42.37 11.02
N SER A 120 -3.83 -42.15 12.00
CA SER A 120 -3.03 -40.92 12.10
C SER A 120 -2.16 -40.70 10.84
N VAL A 121 -1.51 -41.74 10.31
CA VAL A 121 -0.73 -41.63 9.06
C VAL A 121 -1.64 -41.32 7.87
N THR A 122 -2.81 -41.95 7.80
CA THR A 122 -3.77 -41.75 6.70
C THR A 122 -4.36 -40.33 6.71
N GLU A 123 -4.60 -39.77 7.89
CA GLU A 123 -5.00 -38.37 8.10
C GLU A 123 -3.86 -37.42 7.71
N SER A 124 -2.61 -37.69 8.09
CA SER A 124 -1.46 -36.89 7.66
C SER A 124 -1.27 -36.86 6.14
N LEU A 125 -1.66 -37.91 5.42
CA LEU A 125 -1.65 -37.92 3.95
C LEU A 125 -2.71 -36.98 3.33
N ASP A 126 -3.83 -36.70 4.02
CA ASP A 126 -4.82 -35.72 3.58
C ASP A 126 -4.30 -34.28 3.67
N GLU A 127 -3.39 -34.04 4.61
CA GLU A 127 -2.77 -32.73 4.84
C GLU A 127 -1.65 -32.41 3.85
N LEU A 128 -1.30 -33.34 2.95
CA LEU A 128 -0.24 -33.12 1.98
C LEU A 128 -0.61 -32.02 0.98
N PRO A 129 0.17 -30.94 0.90
CA PRO A 129 -0.11 -29.84 0.00
C PRO A 129 0.04 -30.28 -1.46
N GLU A 130 -0.80 -29.75 -2.35
CA GLU A 130 -0.57 -29.85 -3.79
C GLU A 130 0.52 -28.86 -4.19
N ILE A 131 1.62 -29.35 -4.75
CA ILE A 131 2.74 -28.52 -5.18
C ILE A 131 2.56 -28.17 -6.65
N ASN A 132 2.36 -26.89 -6.94
CA ASN A 132 2.16 -26.41 -8.30
C ASN A 132 3.49 -26.51 -9.09
N PRO A 133 3.50 -26.89 -10.37
CA PRO A 133 4.69 -26.82 -11.21
C PRO A 133 5.41 -25.45 -11.19
N LYS A 134 4.67 -24.34 -11.02
CA LYS A 134 5.25 -22.99 -10.86
C LYS A 134 5.99 -22.79 -9.55
N ASP A 135 5.69 -23.57 -8.52
CA ASP A 135 6.41 -23.49 -7.24
C ASP A 135 7.82 -24.04 -7.36
N ILE A 136 8.03 -25.05 -8.22
CA ILE A 136 9.38 -25.56 -8.53
C ILE A 136 10.22 -24.49 -9.19
N SER A 137 9.70 -23.81 -10.21
CA SER A 137 10.46 -22.75 -10.89
C SER A 137 10.76 -21.59 -9.94
N THR A 138 9.78 -21.21 -9.10
CA THR A 138 9.97 -20.16 -8.09
C THR A 138 11.04 -20.56 -7.06
N PHE A 139 11.02 -21.82 -6.62
CA PHE A 139 12.03 -22.31 -5.67
C PHE A 139 13.43 -22.34 -6.30
N GLN A 140 13.54 -22.70 -7.59
CA GLN A 140 14.81 -22.61 -8.32
C GLN A 140 15.36 -21.18 -8.37
N GLU A 141 14.50 -20.19 -8.63
CA GLU A 141 14.89 -18.77 -8.59
C GLU A 141 15.36 -18.35 -7.19
N TYR A 142 14.63 -18.74 -6.14
CA TYR A 142 15.04 -18.52 -4.76
C TYR A 142 16.43 -19.12 -4.50
N LEU A 143 16.63 -20.40 -4.81
CA LEU A 143 17.89 -21.10 -4.60
C LEU A 143 19.05 -20.45 -5.37
N GLN A 144 18.83 -20.08 -6.63
CA GLN A 144 19.84 -19.40 -7.46
C GLN A 144 20.22 -18.03 -6.91
N SER A 145 19.24 -17.26 -6.40
CA SER A 145 19.48 -15.95 -5.80
C SER A 145 20.32 -16.00 -4.51
N ASN A 146 20.44 -17.19 -3.90
CA ASN A 146 21.16 -17.41 -2.65
C ASN A 146 22.55 -18.07 -2.85
N ILE A 147 22.99 -18.28 -4.10
CA ILE A 147 24.34 -18.74 -4.41
C ILE A 147 25.29 -17.53 -4.38
N SER A 148 26.34 -17.61 -3.57
CA SER A 148 27.37 -16.57 -3.50
C SER A 148 28.78 -17.17 -3.46
N PRO A 149 29.82 -16.39 -3.80
CA PRO A 149 31.21 -16.85 -3.67
C PRO A 149 31.60 -17.24 -2.23
N GLN A 150 30.92 -16.69 -1.23
CA GLN A 150 31.16 -17.00 0.19
C GLN A 150 30.40 -18.25 0.67
N GLY A 151 29.49 -18.81 -0.13
CA GLY A 151 28.65 -19.94 0.24
C GLY A 151 27.17 -19.76 -0.08
N PHE A 152 26.34 -20.66 0.43
CA PHE A 152 24.89 -20.61 0.26
C PHE A 152 24.24 -19.81 1.39
N ASN A 153 23.51 -18.75 1.03
CA ASN A 153 22.88 -17.85 2.00
C ASN A 153 21.42 -18.25 2.35
N GLY A 154 20.90 -19.32 1.74
CA GLY A 154 19.55 -19.82 2.01
C GLY A 154 19.50 -20.82 3.16
N ASN A 155 18.28 -21.20 3.58
CA ASN A 155 18.10 -22.15 4.67
C ASN A 155 18.36 -23.60 4.20
N THR A 156 19.36 -24.26 4.79
CA THR A 156 19.68 -25.67 4.51
C THR A 156 18.84 -26.65 5.32
N GLU A 157 18.05 -26.17 6.29
CA GLU A 157 17.13 -26.98 7.11
C GLU A 157 15.92 -27.47 6.32
N LEU A 158 15.71 -26.96 5.10
CA LEU A 158 14.68 -27.42 4.17
C LEU A 158 14.87 -28.87 3.67
N LEU A 159 16.00 -29.51 4.02
CA LEU A 159 16.31 -30.90 3.71
C LEU A 159 15.86 -31.83 4.82
N ALA A 160 15.08 -32.84 4.45
CA ALA A 160 14.60 -33.86 5.37
C ALA A 160 15.75 -34.66 5.98
N GLN A 161 16.78 -34.99 5.19
CA GLN A 161 17.94 -35.77 5.62
C GLN A 161 19.21 -34.94 5.56
N LYS A 162 19.29 -33.88 6.36
CA LYS A 162 20.46 -33.00 6.43
C LYS A 162 21.77 -33.76 6.69
N GLY A 163 21.74 -34.79 7.55
CA GLY A 163 22.91 -35.63 7.83
C GLY A 163 23.46 -36.34 6.59
N TYR A 164 22.60 -36.71 5.65
CA TYR A 164 23.00 -37.28 4.37
C TYR A 164 23.71 -36.22 3.51
N LEU A 165 23.15 -35.01 3.33
CA LEU A 165 23.83 -33.97 2.54
C LEU A 165 25.17 -33.55 3.16
N LEU A 166 25.24 -33.42 4.50
CA LEU A 166 26.47 -33.00 5.18
C LEU A 166 27.64 -33.95 4.89
N SER A 167 27.41 -35.27 4.81
CA SER A 167 28.48 -36.19 4.44
C SER A 167 28.98 -35.97 3.00
N PHE A 168 28.09 -35.65 2.05
CA PHE A 168 28.55 -35.31 0.68
C PHE A 168 29.19 -33.94 0.61
N LEU A 169 28.80 -33.00 1.47
CA LEU A 169 29.30 -31.64 1.43
C LEU A 169 30.78 -31.59 1.85
N ASP A 170 31.16 -32.35 2.87
CA ASP A 170 32.56 -32.45 3.30
C ASP A 170 33.43 -33.09 2.21
N ASP A 171 32.94 -34.18 1.60
CA ASP A 171 33.61 -34.86 0.48
C ASP A 171 33.75 -33.96 -0.75
N TYR A 172 32.67 -33.25 -1.10
CA TYR A 172 32.67 -32.32 -2.23
C TYR A 172 33.55 -31.10 -1.94
N ALA A 173 33.61 -30.61 -0.70
CA ALA A 173 34.53 -29.56 -0.29
C ALA A 173 35.99 -29.98 -0.44
N ALA A 174 36.33 -31.22 -0.08
CA ALA A 174 37.66 -31.77 -0.33
C ALA A 174 37.95 -31.84 -1.84
N PHE A 175 37.01 -32.32 -2.64
CA PHE A 175 37.15 -32.39 -4.10
C PHE A 175 37.34 -31.01 -4.73
N THR A 176 36.64 -29.97 -4.27
CA THR A 176 36.78 -28.61 -4.82
C THR A 176 38.18 -28.01 -4.65
N ARG A 177 39.07 -28.63 -3.86
CA ARG A 177 40.46 -28.19 -3.68
C ARG A 177 41.45 -28.89 -4.62
N THR A 178 40.98 -29.80 -5.48
CA THR A 178 41.82 -30.68 -6.32
C THR A 178 42.04 -30.15 -7.73
N ASN A 179 43.20 -30.44 -8.32
CA ASN A 179 43.51 -30.04 -9.70
C ASN A 179 42.49 -30.61 -10.71
N GLU A 180 41.88 -31.76 -10.40
CA GLU A 180 40.81 -32.40 -11.15
C GLU A 180 39.55 -31.54 -11.18
N PHE A 181 39.13 -31.00 -10.04
CA PHE A 181 38.02 -30.04 -9.99
C PHE A 181 38.32 -28.80 -10.82
N ARG A 182 39.54 -28.23 -10.73
CA ARG A 182 39.94 -27.06 -11.52
C ARG A 182 39.90 -27.33 -13.03
N ARG A 183 40.28 -28.54 -13.46
CA ARG A 183 40.22 -28.96 -14.87
C ARG A 183 38.77 -29.17 -15.35
N ALA A 184 37.90 -29.65 -14.47
CA ALA A 184 36.50 -29.91 -14.78
C ALA A 184 35.61 -28.66 -14.69
N LYS A 185 35.90 -27.71 -13.79
CA LYS A 185 35.11 -26.50 -13.58
C LYS A 185 35.21 -25.57 -14.79
N GLN A 186 34.08 -25.30 -15.44
CA GLN A 186 33.98 -24.32 -16.51
C GLN A 186 33.35 -23.01 -16.04
N PRO A 187 33.72 -21.84 -16.59
CA PRO A 187 33.14 -20.55 -16.20
C PRO A 187 31.61 -20.47 -16.33
N SER A 188 30.99 -21.27 -17.21
CA SER A 188 29.54 -21.34 -17.39
C SER A 188 28.81 -22.22 -16.39
N ASP A 189 29.52 -23.03 -15.61
CA ASP A 189 28.92 -24.07 -14.76
C ASP A 189 28.09 -23.50 -13.61
N SER A 190 28.43 -22.31 -13.09
CA SER A 190 27.65 -21.69 -12.01
C SER A 190 26.28 -21.18 -12.45
N GLN A 191 26.14 -20.80 -13.73
CA GLN A 191 24.90 -20.28 -14.32
C GLN A 191 23.98 -21.38 -14.89
N LEU A 192 24.42 -22.65 -14.91
CA LEU A 192 23.59 -23.76 -15.38
C LEU A 192 22.31 -23.92 -14.53
N SER A 193 21.25 -24.49 -15.11
CA SER A 193 20.04 -24.83 -14.34
C SER A 193 20.37 -25.79 -13.20
N LEU A 194 19.71 -25.64 -12.05
CA LEU A 194 19.83 -26.57 -10.91
C LEU A 194 19.25 -27.97 -11.21
N THR A 195 18.58 -28.15 -12.35
CA THR A 195 18.15 -29.47 -12.83
C THR A 195 19.29 -30.26 -13.49
N GLN A 196 20.38 -29.59 -13.86
CA GLN A 196 21.48 -30.16 -14.64
C GLN A 196 22.78 -30.21 -13.83
N ALA A 197 23.51 -31.30 -14.00
CA ALA A 197 24.83 -31.47 -13.41
C ALA A 197 25.91 -30.71 -14.17
N THR A 198 26.79 -30.03 -13.44
CA THR A 198 28.02 -29.45 -14.01
C THR A 198 29.01 -30.55 -14.36
N ALA A 199 30.04 -30.23 -15.15
CA ALA A 199 31.11 -31.18 -15.46
C ALA A 199 31.82 -31.65 -14.18
N ALA A 200 32.09 -30.74 -13.25
CA ALA A 200 32.68 -31.05 -11.94
C ALA A 200 31.80 -31.97 -11.08
N GLU A 201 30.48 -31.74 -11.05
CA GLU A 201 29.54 -32.59 -10.29
C GLU A 201 29.43 -34.01 -10.88
N LYS A 202 29.47 -34.13 -12.21
CA LYS A 202 29.50 -35.44 -12.88
C LYS A 202 30.79 -36.18 -12.57
N LEU A 203 31.92 -35.51 -12.71
CA LEU A 203 33.22 -36.09 -12.40
C LEU A 203 33.30 -36.55 -10.94
N PHE A 204 32.78 -35.74 -10.01
CA PHE A 204 32.66 -36.13 -8.60
C PHE A 204 31.81 -37.40 -8.42
N SER A 205 30.68 -37.52 -9.13
CA SER A 205 29.84 -38.73 -9.06
C SER A 205 30.52 -39.98 -9.64
N GLU A 206 31.38 -39.83 -10.66
CA GLU A 206 32.11 -40.93 -11.30
C GLU A 206 33.22 -41.49 -10.39
N PHE A 207 33.84 -40.65 -9.56
CA PHE A 207 34.85 -41.09 -8.58
C PHE A 207 34.27 -41.92 -7.43
N GLY A 208 32.94 -41.95 -7.30
CA GLY A 208 32.26 -42.61 -6.19
C GLY A 208 32.29 -41.73 -4.95
N TYR A 209 31.16 -41.70 -4.24
CA TYR A 209 31.00 -40.90 -3.03
C TYR A 209 31.87 -41.47 -1.91
N GLY A 210 32.92 -40.73 -1.53
CA GLY A 210 33.64 -41.02 -0.31
C GLY A 210 35.00 -40.35 -0.20
N GLU A 211 35.20 -39.65 0.90
CA GLU A 211 36.48 -39.27 1.49
C GLU A 211 37.54 -40.37 1.36
N SER A 212 37.14 -41.65 1.43
CA SER A 212 37.99 -42.82 1.31
C SER A 212 38.69 -42.94 -0.05
N TYR A 213 38.07 -42.52 -1.16
CA TYR A 213 38.75 -42.50 -2.47
C TYR A 213 39.74 -41.34 -2.56
N VAL A 214 39.31 -40.12 -2.21
CA VAL A 214 40.18 -38.93 -2.24
C VAL A 214 41.33 -39.03 -1.22
N LYS A 215 41.11 -39.68 -0.07
CA LYS A 215 42.14 -40.01 0.93
C LYS A 215 43.03 -41.17 0.49
N ALA A 216 42.49 -42.19 -0.19
CA ALA A 216 43.28 -43.33 -0.67
C ALA A 216 44.13 -42.98 -1.90
N PHE A 217 43.69 -42.02 -2.70
CA PHE A 217 44.39 -41.50 -3.88
C PHE A 217 44.65 -40.00 -3.67
N PRO A 218 45.79 -39.61 -3.08
CA PRO A 218 46.08 -38.21 -2.78
C PRO A 218 46.16 -37.40 -4.08
N LEU A 219 45.10 -36.67 -4.37
CA LEU A 219 45.04 -35.72 -5.47
C LEU A 219 45.87 -34.48 -5.12
N GLU A 220 46.49 -33.86 -6.12
CA GLU A 220 47.23 -32.62 -5.90
C GLU A 220 46.26 -31.49 -5.54
N VAL A 221 46.48 -30.92 -4.35
CA VAL A 221 45.71 -29.77 -3.84
C VAL A 221 46.22 -28.50 -4.52
N TYR A 222 45.32 -27.73 -5.13
CA TYR A 222 45.66 -26.46 -5.79
C TYR A 222 45.34 -25.22 -4.94
N THR A 223 44.54 -25.36 -3.88
CA THR A 223 44.07 -24.29 -3.01
C THR A 223 43.81 -24.82 -1.59
N ASP A 224 44.12 -24.01 -0.58
CA ASP A 224 43.85 -24.34 0.82
C ASP A 224 42.36 -24.17 1.19
N GLU A 225 41.69 -23.22 0.53
CA GLU A 225 40.26 -22.93 0.73
C GLU A 225 39.39 -23.60 -0.35
N PRO A 226 38.23 -24.17 0.01
CA PRO A 226 37.30 -24.76 -0.95
C PRO A 226 36.58 -23.70 -1.78
N ASP A 227 36.08 -24.10 -2.95
CA ASP A 227 35.36 -23.20 -3.86
C ASP A 227 33.93 -22.95 -3.35
N GLY A 228 33.73 -21.81 -2.67
CA GLY A 228 32.47 -21.48 -1.99
C GLY A 228 31.26 -21.39 -2.93
N GLU A 229 31.44 -20.89 -4.15
CA GLU A 229 30.37 -20.81 -5.16
C GLU A 229 29.95 -22.21 -5.63
N ALA A 230 30.91 -23.11 -5.86
CA ALA A 230 30.61 -24.49 -6.25
C ALA A 230 29.93 -25.28 -5.13
N LEU A 231 30.35 -25.07 -3.88
CA LEU A 231 29.67 -25.61 -2.70
C LEU A 231 28.23 -25.10 -2.60
N ALA A 232 28.03 -23.80 -2.76
CA ALA A 232 26.71 -23.19 -2.68
C ALA A 232 25.75 -23.72 -3.76
N ARG A 233 26.25 -23.87 -4.99
CA ARG A 233 25.52 -24.49 -6.08
C ARG A 233 25.19 -25.95 -5.78
N PHE A 234 26.14 -26.72 -5.26
CA PHE A 234 25.93 -28.14 -4.94
C PHE A 234 24.80 -28.31 -3.92
N VAL A 235 24.79 -27.49 -2.85
CA VAL A 235 23.71 -27.46 -1.86
C VAL A 235 22.37 -27.07 -2.50
N ALA A 236 22.33 -25.98 -3.28
CA ALA A 236 21.13 -25.52 -3.97
C ALA A 236 20.57 -26.59 -4.93
N ARG A 237 21.42 -27.32 -5.64
CA ARG A 237 20.99 -28.39 -6.54
C ARG A 237 20.37 -29.56 -5.77
N HIS A 238 20.95 -29.98 -4.66
CA HIS A 238 20.40 -31.07 -3.84
C HIS A 238 19.06 -30.67 -3.20
N LEU A 239 18.92 -29.43 -2.74
CA LEU A 239 17.64 -28.86 -2.30
C LEU A 239 16.56 -28.93 -3.39
N ASN A 240 16.89 -28.53 -4.62
CA ASN A 240 15.98 -28.58 -5.76
C ASN A 240 15.58 -30.03 -6.15
N LEU A 241 16.55 -30.96 -6.13
CA LEU A 241 16.30 -32.37 -6.41
C LEU A 241 15.40 -32.99 -5.34
N GLU A 242 15.65 -32.71 -4.07
CA GLU A 242 14.82 -33.21 -2.97
C GLU A 242 13.40 -32.66 -3.06
N PHE A 243 13.22 -31.37 -3.37
CA PHE A 243 11.89 -30.80 -3.55
C PHE A 243 11.13 -31.44 -4.72
N SER A 244 11.83 -31.70 -5.84
CA SER A 244 11.25 -32.41 -7.00
C SER A 244 10.86 -33.84 -6.64
N PHE A 245 11.69 -34.54 -5.86
CA PHE A 245 11.40 -35.86 -5.34
C PHE A 245 10.17 -35.85 -4.42
N LYS A 246 10.12 -34.93 -3.45
CA LYS A 246 8.99 -34.72 -2.54
C LYS A 246 7.69 -34.47 -3.31
N GLN A 247 7.74 -33.70 -4.40
CA GLN A 247 6.57 -33.51 -5.26
C GLN A 247 6.09 -34.80 -5.91
N SER A 248 7.00 -35.57 -6.52
CA SER A 248 6.66 -36.85 -7.12
C SER A 248 6.10 -37.82 -6.07
N LEU A 249 6.73 -37.87 -4.89
CA LEU A 249 6.30 -38.73 -3.79
C LEU A 249 4.92 -38.34 -3.27
N ALA A 250 4.66 -37.05 -3.03
CA ALA A 250 3.35 -36.57 -2.57
C ALA A 250 2.25 -36.94 -3.58
N LYS A 251 2.53 -36.82 -4.89
CA LYS A 251 1.60 -37.26 -5.95
C LYS A 251 1.36 -38.78 -5.89
N GLN A 252 2.42 -39.58 -5.82
CA GLN A 252 2.32 -41.04 -5.76
C GLN A 252 1.59 -41.53 -4.49
N LEU A 253 1.82 -40.89 -3.34
CA LEU A 253 1.14 -41.23 -2.08
C LEU A 253 -0.37 -40.93 -2.15
N LYS A 254 -0.76 -39.81 -2.78
CA LYS A 254 -2.17 -39.48 -3.03
C LYS A 254 -2.83 -40.49 -3.98
N GLU A 255 -2.14 -40.88 -5.06
CA GLU A 255 -2.61 -41.92 -5.99
C GLU A 255 -2.72 -43.29 -5.31
N TYR A 256 -1.70 -43.67 -4.53
CA TYR A 256 -1.69 -44.90 -3.75
C TYR A 256 -2.89 -44.95 -2.81
N LYS A 257 -3.16 -43.88 -2.05
CA LYS A 257 -4.32 -43.79 -1.15
C LYS A 257 -5.65 -44.07 -1.85
N GLN A 258 -5.83 -43.60 -3.09
CA GLN A 258 -7.06 -43.84 -3.86
C GLN A 258 -7.25 -45.32 -4.24
N SER A 259 -6.14 -46.05 -4.42
CA SER A 259 -6.12 -47.48 -4.74
C SER A 259 -5.94 -48.40 -3.53
N PHE A 260 -5.62 -47.85 -2.36
CA PHE A 260 -5.22 -48.60 -1.18
C PHE A 260 -6.42 -49.26 -0.51
N ASP A 261 -6.54 -50.59 -0.69
CA ASP A 261 -7.45 -51.42 0.09
C ASP A 261 -6.75 -52.00 1.31
N CYS A 262 -6.88 -51.28 2.41
CA CYS A 262 -6.46 -51.67 3.75
C CYS A 262 -7.15 -52.94 4.31
N PHE A 263 -8.01 -53.61 3.54
CA PHE A 263 -8.73 -54.82 3.93
C PHE A 263 -8.37 -56.05 3.07
N SER A 264 -7.36 -55.97 2.20
CA SER A 264 -6.87 -57.14 1.44
C SER A 264 -6.05 -58.10 2.32
N GLU A 265 -6.27 -59.41 2.19
CA GLU A 265 -5.53 -60.44 2.97
C GLU A 265 -4.02 -60.41 2.67
N GLU A 266 -3.62 -60.00 1.46
CA GLU A 266 -2.22 -59.88 1.01
C GLU A 266 -1.44 -58.73 1.69
N ALA A 267 -2.13 -57.74 2.27
CA ALA A 267 -1.49 -56.60 2.93
C ALA A 267 -1.06 -56.92 4.37
N PHE A 268 -1.65 -57.94 4.99
CA PHE A 268 -1.48 -58.25 6.40
C PHE A 268 -0.13 -58.93 6.72
N ASP A 269 0.49 -59.56 5.72
CA ASP A 269 1.77 -60.26 5.84
C ASP A 269 2.99 -59.34 5.59
N ARG A 270 2.78 -58.03 5.38
CA ARG A 270 3.87 -57.06 5.14
C ARG A 270 4.55 -56.64 6.44
N GLU A 271 5.88 -56.49 6.42
CA GLU A 271 6.65 -55.97 7.55
C GLU A 271 6.21 -54.54 7.91
N SER A 272 6.02 -54.28 9.20
CA SER A 272 5.74 -52.93 9.68
C SER A 272 6.97 -52.05 9.56
N LEU A 273 6.79 -50.77 9.24
CA LEU A 273 7.87 -49.80 9.26
C LEU A 273 8.49 -49.69 10.65
N SER A 274 9.82 -49.63 10.72
CA SER A 274 10.53 -49.36 11.96
C SER A 274 10.23 -47.93 12.45
N PRO A 275 10.37 -47.62 13.75
CA PRO A 275 10.23 -46.26 14.27
C PRO A 275 11.13 -45.25 13.55
N THR A 276 12.35 -45.66 13.19
CA THR A 276 13.29 -44.84 12.43
C THR A 276 12.77 -44.49 11.04
N HIS A 277 12.22 -45.48 10.31
CA HIS A 277 11.62 -45.21 9.00
C HIS A 277 10.44 -44.23 9.12
N MET A 278 9.59 -44.43 10.13
CA MET A 278 8.45 -43.53 10.38
C MET A 278 8.89 -42.09 10.66
N GLN A 279 9.94 -41.91 11.47
CA GLN A 279 10.49 -40.60 11.77
C GLN A 279 11.02 -39.90 10.51
N SER A 280 11.77 -40.60 9.66
CA SER A 280 12.27 -40.03 8.40
C SER A 280 11.14 -39.58 7.46
N PHE A 281 10.01 -40.28 7.45
CA PHE A 281 8.82 -39.84 6.70
C PHE A 281 8.22 -38.56 7.29
N SER A 282 8.10 -38.47 8.62
CA SER A 282 7.59 -37.25 9.28
C SER A 282 8.47 -36.03 9.03
N GLU A 283 9.79 -36.18 9.10
CA GLU A 283 10.76 -35.11 8.80
C GLU A 283 10.63 -34.63 7.34
N MET A 284 10.36 -35.55 6.41
CA MET A 284 10.15 -35.20 5.00
C MET A 284 8.90 -34.34 4.77
N PHE A 285 7.82 -34.60 5.50
CA PHE A 285 6.60 -33.80 5.41
C PHE A 285 6.74 -32.42 6.06
N ALA A 286 7.41 -32.35 7.21
CA ALA A 286 7.68 -31.08 7.89
C ALA A 286 8.51 -30.14 6.99
N THR A 287 9.62 -30.64 6.46
CA THR A 287 10.49 -29.86 5.57
C THR A 287 9.84 -29.48 4.24
N LEU A 288 8.87 -30.27 3.75
CA LEU A 288 8.06 -29.90 2.59
C LEU A 288 7.19 -28.66 2.89
N GLN A 289 6.54 -28.62 4.05
CA GLN A 289 5.73 -27.46 4.45
C GLN A 289 6.59 -26.20 4.60
N GLU A 290 7.76 -26.32 5.20
CA GLU A 290 8.73 -25.23 5.34
C GLU A 290 9.21 -24.71 3.97
N THR A 291 9.47 -25.62 3.02
CA THR A 291 9.86 -25.26 1.66
C THR A 291 8.76 -24.44 0.97
N LEU A 292 7.50 -24.85 1.13
CA LEU A 292 6.36 -24.12 0.56
C LEU A 292 6.16 -22.75 1.22
N SER A 293 6.38 -22.64 2.53
CA SER A 293 6.36 -21.35 3.22
C SER A 293 7.44 -20.41 2.67
N THR A 294 8.66 -20.92 2.49
CA THR A 294 9.78 -20.15 1.93
C THR A 294 9.47 -19.65 0.52
N ILE A 295 8.87 -20.50 -0.32
CA ILE A 295 8.43 -20.12 -1.67
C ILE A 295 7.38 -18.99 -1.62
N LYS A 296 6.44 -19.06 -0.67
CA LYS A 296 5.42 -18.04 -0.50
C LYS A 296 6.06 -16.69 -0.11
N ASP A 297 6.93 -16.69 0.89
CA ASP A 297 7.59 -15.49 1.38
C ASP A 297 8.45 -14.84 0.28
N PHE A 298 9.17 -15.65 -0.51
CA PHE A 298 9.94 -15.16 -1.65
C PHE A 298 9.07 -14.52 -2.74
N LYS A 299 7.89 -15.09 -3.04
CA LYS A 299 6.95 -14.46 -4.00
C LYS A 299 6.47 -13.11 -3.50
N GLU A 300 6.15 -13.00 -2.21
CA GLU A 300 5.72 -11.74 -1.59
C GLU A 300 6.83 -10.69 -1.67
N GLU A 301 8.09 -11.07 -1.41
CA GLU A 301 9.24 -10.17 -1.53
C GLU A 301 9.48 -9.70 -2.97
N GLN A 302 9.38 -10.59 -3.96
CA GLN A 302 9.52 -10.24 -5.38
C GLN A 302 8.41 -9.30 -5.86
N MET A 303 7.16 -9.54 -5.44
CA MET A 303 6.06 -8.62 -5.73
C MET A 303 6.30 -7.25 -5.12
N ALA A 304 6.72 -7.18 -3.85
CA ALA A 304 7.03 -5.93 -3.18
C ALA A 304 8.17 -5.15 -3.86
N LYS A 305 9.24 -5.83 -4.31
CA LYS A 305 10.34 -5.22 -5.08
C LYS A 305 9.84 -4.62 -6.40
N LYS A 306 9.02 -5.37 -7.14
CA LYS A 306 8.44 -4.90 -8.40
C LYS A 306 7.51 -3.70 -8.21
N GLU A 307 6.67 -3.73 -7.17
CA GLU A 307 5.81 -2.60 -6.82
C GLU A 307 6.61 -1.34 -6.44
N ALA A 308 7.75 -1.51 -5.79
CA ALA A 308 8.65 -0.40 -5.43
C ALA A 308 9.38 0.20 -6.66
N GLU A 309 9.78 -0.64 -7.63
CA GLU A 309 10.40 -0.19 -8.89
C GLU A 309 9.41 0.54 -9.81
N GLU A 310 8.16 0.11 -9.84
CA GLU A 310 7.09 0.75 -10.62
C GLU A 310 6.43 1.95 -9.90
N ALA A 311 6.84 2.26 -8.66
CA ALA A 311 6.22 3.30 -7.85
C ALA A 311 6.44 4.71 -8.42
N VAL A 312 5.34 5.44 -8.61
CA VAL A 312 5.38 6.84 -9.02
C VAL A 312 5.30 7.71 -7.77
N ARG A 313 6.41 8.36 -7.39
CA ARG A 313 6.48 9.14 -6.15
C ARG A 313 5.82 10.51 -6.30
N LEU A 314 5.01 10.87 -5.31
CA LEU A 314 4.29 12.15 -5.27
C LEU A 314 5.23 13.36 -5.33
N SER A 315 6.26 13.39 -4.47
CA SER A 315 7.20 14.52 -4.38
C SER A 315 7.95 14.78 -5.69
N GLU A 316 8.38 13.71 -6.36
CA GLU A 316 9.07 13.78 -7.64
C GLU A 316 8.17 14.35 -8.74
N MET A 317 6.94 13.82 -8.87
CA MET A 317 6.00 14.30 -9.87
C MET A 317 5.56 15.75 -9.60
N ALA A 318 5.37 16.11 -8.34
CA ALA A 318 5.04 17.47 -7.94
C ALA A 318 6.15 18.45 -8.33
N LYS A 319 7.44 18.09 -8.17
CA LYS A 319 8.57 18.93 -8.63
C LYS A 319 8.51 19.20 -10.13
N PHE A 320 8.29 18.17 -10.95
CA PHE A 320 8.14 18.35 -12.40
C PHE A 320 6.96 19.25 -12.77
N PHE A 321 5.80 19.02 -12.14
CA PHE A 321 4.63 19.87 -12.32
C PHE A 321 4.91 21.33 -11.96
N MET A 322 5.62 21.57 -10.86
CA MET A 322 5.96 22.92 -10.38
C MET A 322 6.88 23.66 -11.35
N VAL A 323 7.89 22.98 -11.90
CA VAL A 323 8.79 23.55 -12.92
C VAL A 323 8.02 23.96 -14.17
N GLU A 324 7.08 23.12 -14.63
CA GLU A 324 6.24 23.46 -15.78
C GLU A 324 5.29 24.62 -15.47
N LYS A 325 4.63 24.59 -14.32
CA LYS A 325 3.70 25.65 -13.91
C LYS A 325 4.38 27.00 -13.77
N ALA A 326 5.62 27.05 -13.27
CA ALA A 326 6.39 28.28 -13.17
C ALA A 326 6.64 28.99 -14.51
N LYS A 327 6.63 28.26 -15.64
CA LYS A 327 6.79 28.86 -16.98
C LYS A 327 5.52 29.58 -17.46
N SER A 328 4.35 29.13 -17.00
CA SER A 328 3.04 29.59 -17.48
C SER A 328 2.29 30.49 -16.51
N ALA A 329 2.59 30.41 -15.21
CA ALA A 329 1.84 31.04 -14.14
C ALA A 329 2.64 32.12 -13.40
N GLN A 330 1.92 33.07 -12.80
CA GLN A 330 2.53 34.11 -11.97
C GLN A 330 3.07 33.53 -10.66
N ALA A 331 4.10 34.15 -10.09
CA ALA A 331 4.77 33.68 -8.86
C ALA A 331 3.82 33.42 -7.68
N ASP A 332 2.80 34.25 -7.49
CA ASP A 332 1.79 34.04 -6.43
C ASP A 332 0.95 32.77 -6.65
N THR A 333 0.68 32.41 -7.91
CA THR A 333 -0.03 31.17 -8.25
C THR A 333 0.84 29.95 -8.00
N VAL A 334 2.12 29.99 -8.39
CA VAL A 334 3.09 28.92 -8.11
C VAL A 334 3.19 28.68 -6.60
N ARG A 335 3.36 29.74 -5.82
CA ARG A 335 3.40 29.65 -4.35
C ARG A 335 2.14 29.04 -3.73
N GLN A 336 0.96 29.26 -4.33
CA GLN A 336 -0.27 28.63 -3.86
C GLN A 336 -0.30 27.12 -4.10
N TYR A 337 0.38 26.63 -5.15
CA TYR A 337 0.60 25.20 -5.32
C TYR A 337 1.61 24.66 -4.31
N GLU A 338 2.70 25.39 -4.03
CA GLU A 338 3.69 24.99 -3.00
C GLU A 338 3.01 24.78 -1.65
N ILE A 339 2.26 25.77 -1.17
CA ILE A 339 1.53 25.69 0.11
C ILE A 339 0.52 24.53 0.10
N ALA A 340 -0.12 24.28 -1.05
CA ALA A 340 -1.04 23.16 -1.17
C ALA A 340 -0.29 21.83 -1.06
N PHE A 341 0.82 21.67 -1.76
CA PHE A 341 1.60 20.44 -1.75
C PHE A 341 2.28 20.18 -0.41
N GLU A 342 2.84 21.19 0.26
CA GLU A 342 3.35 21.05 1.63
C GLU A 342 2.29 20.47 2.57
N TYR A 343 1.06 20.96 2.46
CA TYR A 343 -0.04 20.41 3.23
C TYR A 343 -0.43 18.99 2.79
N LEU A 344 -0.42 18.70 1.50
CA LEU A 344 -0.65 17.35 0.99
C LEU A 344 0.39 16.36 1.51
N TYR A 345 1.67 16.72 1.49
CA TYR A 345 2.78 15.93 2.03
C TYR A 345 2.58 15.64 3.52
N SER A 346 2.12 16.62 4.29
CA SER A 346 1.83 16.41 5.72
C SER A 346 0.69 15.40 5.98
N LEU A 347 -0.16 15.12 4.98
CA LEU A 347 -1.29 14.20 5.10
C LEU A 347 -0.97 12.78 4.62
N ILE A 348 -0.29 12.64 3.49
CA ILE A 348 -0.09 11.34 2.83
C ILE A 348 1.38 10.93 2.66
N GLY A 349 2.32 11.77 3.09
CA GLY A 349 3.77 11.56 2.94
C GLY A 349 4.30 11.99 1.57
N GLU A 350 5.58 12.37 1.53
CA GLU A 350 6.25 12.83 0.30
C GLU A 350 6.50 11.70 -0.71
N ASP A 351 6.75 10.48 -0.22
CA ASP A 351 7.05 9.29 -1.03
C ASP A 351 5.82 8.44 -1.34
N CYS A 352 4.61 8.98 -1.12
CA CYS A 352 3.37 8.29 -1.46
C CYS A 352 3.35 7.87 -2.94
N ASN A 353 3.04 6.60 -3.21
CA ASN A 353 2.86 6.10 -4.57
C ASN A 353 1.51 6.57 -5.12
N ILE A 354 1.54 7.52 -6.06
CA ILE A 354 0.34 8.13 -6.62
C ILE A 354 -0.45 7.21 -7.57
N LEU A 355 0.10 6.05 -7.95
CA LEU A 355 -0.65 5.04 -8.72
C LEU A 355 -1.84 4.48 -7.92
N ASN A 356 -1.65 4.38 -6.60
CA ASN A 356 -2.67 3.89 -5.68
C ASN A 356 -3.59 5.01 -5.18
N PHE A 357 -3.44 6.24 -5.71
CA PHE A 357 -4.22 7.38 -5.27
C PHE A 357 -5.66 7.31 -5.76
N GLY A 358 -6.56 6.97 -4.83
CA GLY A 358 -7.97 6.74 -5.11
C GLY A 358 -8.91 7.86 -4.64
N ARG A 359 -10.19 7.68 -4.97
CA ARG A 359 -11.25 8.59 -4.55
C ARG A 359 -11.41 8.67 -3.02
N GLU A 360 -11.16 7.56 -2.32
CA GLU A 360 -11.27 7.47 -0.86
C GLU A 360 -10.29 8.42 -0.16
N GLN A 361 -9.02 8.39 -0.56
CA GLN A 361 -7.98 9.29 -0.06
C GLN A 361 -8.31 10.77 -0.37
N ALA A 362 -8.85 11.06 -1.56
CA ALA A 362 -9.28 12.42 -1.90
C ALA A 362 -10.41 12.93 -0.97
N VAL A 363 -11.33 12.06 -0.56
CA VAL A 363 -12.37 12.37 0.43
C VAL A 363 -11.78 12.59 1.82
N GLU A 364 -10.81 11.79 2.23
CA GLU A 364 -10.09 11.95 3.49
C GLU A 364 -9.34 13.28 3.57
N ILE A 365 -8.60 13.64 2.51
CA ILE A 365 -7.93 14.94 2.40
C ILE A 365 -8.91 16.10 2.52
N LYS A 366 -10.11 15.97 1.91
CA LYS A 366 -11.17 16.98 2.06
C LYS A 366 -11.64 17.09 3.51
N LYS A 367 -11.77 15.98 4.24
CA LYS A 367 -12.14 15.99 5.67
C LYS A 367 -11.07 16.71 6.50
N SER A 368 -9.78 16.45 6.24
CA SER A 368 -8.68 17.15 6.90
C SER A 368 -8.63 18.64 6.57
N LEU A 369 -8.95 19.02 5.32
CA LEU A 369 -9.07 20.43 4.94
C LEU A 369 -10.22 21.16 5.65
N LEU A 370 -11.32 20.48 5.98
CA LEU A 370 -12.45 21.07 6.71
C LEU A 370 -12.07 21.48 8.14
N SER A 371 -11.16 20.74 8.78
CA SER A 371 -10.66 21.03 10.12
C SER A 371 -9.37 21.85 10.14
N LYS A 372 -8.83 22.25 8.97
CA LYS A 372 -7.61 23.05 8.87
C LYS A 372 -7.83 24.46 9.43
N TYR A 373 -7.03 24.86 10.41
CA TYR A 373 -7.04 26.22 10.97
C TYR A 373 -6.45 27.27 10.02
N ALA A 374 -7.01 28.48 10.05
CA ALA A 374 -6.50 29.64 9.34
C ALA A 374 -5.31 30.27 10.11
N ASN A 375 -4.15 30.36 9.48
CA ASN A 375 -2.91 30.99 10.00
C ASN A 375 -2.41 30.41 11.34
N GLY A 376 -1.71 29.28 11.30
CA GLY A 376 -1.17 28.57 12.47
C GLY A 376 -0.08 29.27 13.31
N GLU A 377 0.24 30.56 13.09
CA GLU A 377 1.41 31.19 13.76
C GLU A 377 1.18 32.58 14.38
N LYS A 378 -0.01 33.18 14.35
CA LYS A 378 -0.20 34.52 14.96
C LYS A 378 -1.52 34.69 15.70
N GLY A 379 -1.62 34.06 16.87
CA GLY A 379 -2.38 34.55 18.03
C GLY A 379 -3.84 34.99 17.81
N ARG A 380 -4.51 34.49 16.77
CA ARG A 380 -5.92 34.75 16.50
C ARG A 380 -6.71 33.46 16.64
N LYS A 381 -7.96 33.60 17.08
CA LYS A 381 -8.90 32.52 17.43
C LYS A 381 -8.86 31.38 16.41
N GLN A 382 -9.07 30.16 16.90
CA GLN A 382 -9.12 28.86 16.21
C GLN A 382 -10.20 28.79 15.11
N GLU A 383 -10.16 29.69 14.13
CA GLU A 383 -11.07 29.70 12.99
C GLU A 383 -10.51 28.80 11.89
N THR A 384 -11.37 27.99 11.28
CA THR A 384 -11.00 27.14 10.15
C THR A 384 -10.86 27.97 8.87
N ILE A 385 -10.16 27.42 7.87
CA ILE A 385 -10.02 28.07 6.58
C ILE A 385 -11.39 28.32 5.92
N SER A 386 -11.49 29.40 5.13
CA SER A 386 -12.73 29.69 4.40
C SER A 386 -13.01 28.64 3.32
N VAL A 387 -14.29 28.48 2.96
CA VAL A 387 -14.73 27.56 1.89
C VAL A 387 -14.00 27.84 0.57
N ALA A 388 -13.82 29.11 0.22
CA ALA A 388 -13.06 29.52 -0.96
C ALA A 388 -11.59 29.07 -0.90
N THR A 389 -10.96 29.15 0.27
CA THR A 389 -9.59 28.66 0.47
C THR A 389 -9.54 27.15 0.32
N LEU A 390 -10.44 26.41 0.96
CA LEU A 390 -10.55 24.96 0.84
C LEU A 390 -10.73 24.52 -0.62
N ASN A 391 -11.67 25.14 -1.35
CA ASN A 391 -11.91 24.86 -2.76
C ASN A 391 -10.67 25.10 -3.62
N LYS A 392 -9.83 26.07 -3.25
CA LYS A 392 -8.57 26.35 -3.93
C LYS A 392 -7.52 25.26 -3.73
N TYR A 393 -7.39 24.70 -2.53
CA TYR A 393 -6.55 23.51 -2.30
C TYR A 393 -7.03 22.34 -3.18
N LEU A 394 -8.32 22.02 -3.14
CA LEU A 394 -8.91 20.95 -3.95
C LEU A 394 -8.69 21.18 -5.46
N SER A 395 -8.82 22.41 -5.92
CA SER A 395 -8.56 22.77 -7.32
C SER A 395 -7.10 22.60 -7.70
N ASN A 396 -6.17 22.97 -6.82
CA ASN A 396 -4.73 22.82 -7.04
C ASN A 396 -4.36 21.33 -7.13
N TYR A 397 -4.86 20.51 -6.20
CA TYR A 397 -4.66 19.06 -6.27
C TYR A 397 -5.26 18.47 -7.54
N GLY A 398 -6.49 18.87 -7.89
CA GLY A 398 -7.13 18.38 -9.09
C GLY A 398 -6.37 18.73 -10.38
N ALA A 399 -5.78 19.92 -10.45
CA ALA A 399 -4.93 20.33 -11.57
C ALA A 399 -3.65 19.48 -11.67
N PHE A 400 -3.04 19.14 -10.53
CA PHE A 400 -1.86 18.28 -10.46
C PHE A 400 -2.17 16.84 -10.93
N PHE A 401 -3.20 16.20 -10.37
CA PHE A 401 -3.56 14.84 -10.77
C PHE A 401 -4.02 14.76 -12.23
N ASN A 402 -4.70 15.79 -12.74
CA ASN A 402 -5.01 15.86 -14.16
C ASN A 402 -3.76 15.98 -15.04
N TRP A 403 -2.74 16.72 -14.59
CA TRP A 403 -1.46 16.83 -15.29
C TRP A 403 -0.71 15.49 -15.30
N CYS A 404 -0.67 14.76 -14.17
CA CYS A 404 -0.09 13.42 -14.09
C CYS A 404 -0.77 12.44 -15.07
N TYR A 405 -2.09 12.51 -15.17
CA TYR A 405 -2.87 11.70 -16.12
C TYR A 405 -2.54 12.05 -17.58
N GLN A 406 -2.46 13.34 -17.92
CA GLN A 406 -2.07 13.80 -19.26
C GLN A 406 -0.66 13.35 -19.66
N HIS A 407 0.25 13.23 -18.70
CA HIS A 407 1.61 12.73 -18.88
C HIS A 407 1.72 11.19 -18.78
N LYS A 408 0.59 10.48 -18.73
CA LYS A 408 0.51 9.00 -18.62
C LYS A 408 1.29 8.45 -17.41
N LYS A 409 1.37 9.22 -16.31
CA LYS A 409 1.99 8.81 -15.05
C LYS A 409 1.03 8.07 -14.12
N ILE A 410 -0.27 8.29 -14.29
CA ILE A 410 -1.34 7.62 -13.55
C ILE A 410 -2.45 7.22 -14.51
N ASN A 411 -3.22 6.20 -14.13
CA ASN A 411 -4.26 5.62 -14.99
C ASN A 411 -5.61 6.34 -14.87
N GLN A 412 -5.79 7.15 -13.83
CA GLN A 412 -7.04 7.87 -13.59
C GLN A 412 -6.76 9.37 -13.43
N GLY A 413 -7.67 10.21 -13.93
CA GLY A 413 -7.56 11.66 -13.85
C GLY A 413 -7.82 12.25 -12.46
N ASN A 414 -8.35 13.47 -12.44
CA ASN A 414 -8.60 14.23 -11.22
C ASN A 414 -9.58 13.53 -10.23
N GLN A 415 -9.05 12.98 -9.16
CA GLN A 415 -9.80 12.37 -8.05
C GLN A 415 -10.51 13.36 -7.13
N PHE A 416 -10.28 14.66 -7.28
CA PHE A 416 -10.94 15.75 -6.53
C PHE A 416 -12.15 16.33 -7.26
N THR A 417 -12.49 15.81 -8.45
CA THR A 417 -13.64 16.26 -9.23
C THR A 417 -14.93 16.22 -8.41
N LYS A 418 -15.73 17.30 -8.43
CA LYS A 418 -16.98 17.42 -7.65
C LYS A 418 -16.83 17.30 -6.11
N LEU A 419 -15.61 17.43 -5.56
CA LEU A 419 -15.41 17.50 -4.11
C LEU A 419 -15.51 18.93 -3.55
N SER A 420 -15.52 19.96 -4.40
CA SER A 420 -15.70 21.35 -4.00
C SER A 420 -17.01 21.57 -3.25
N ILE A 421 -16.97 22.47 -2.27
CA ILE A 421 -18.15 22.86 -1.48
C ILE A 421 -18.76 24.08 -2.15
N LYS A 422 -20.08 24.07 -2.33
CA LYS A 422 -20.81 25.20 -2.88
C LYS A 422 -20.66 26.40 -1.94
N GLU A 423 -20.16 27.51 -2.47
CA GLU A 423 -20.15 28.79 -1.77
C GLU A 423 -21.59 29.30 -1.65
N THR A 424 -21.97 29.69 -0.43
CA THR A 424 -23.28 30.26 -0.11
C THR A 424 -23.09 31.67 0.42
N ASP A 425 -24.16 32.47 0.41
CA ASP A 425 -24.13 33.83 0.97
C ASP A 425 -23.75 33.84 2.45
N LYS A 426 -24.07 32.76 3.19
CA LYS A 426 -23.67 32.60 4.60
C LYS A 426 -22.17 32.42 4.80
N ASN A 427 -21.47 31.88 3.80
CA ASN A 427 -20.05 31.54 3.86
C ASN A 427 -19.19 32.50 3.03
N THR A 428 -19.79 33.52 2.41
CA THR A 428 -19.13 34.47 1.51
C THR A 428 -19.50 35.89 1.90
N ALA A 429 -18.54 36.64 2.42
CA ALA A 429 -18.80 38.03 2.77
C ALA A 429 -19.08 38.86 1.51
N SER A 430 -20.24 39.52 1.46
CA SER A 430 -20.61 40.39 0.35
C SER A 430 -19.92 41.73 0.49
N ARG A 431 -19.23 42.18 -0.56
CA ARG A 431 -18.59 43.49 -0.56
C ARG A 431 -19.61 44.57 -0.84
N ARG A 432 -19.90 45.44 0.13
CA ARG A 432 -20.85 46.56 -0.06
C ARG A 432 -20.20 47.79 -0.68
N SER A 433 -21.04 48.64 -1.27
CA SER A 433 -20.67 49.99 -1.73
C SER A 433 -20.59 50.97 -0.55
N TYR A 434 -19.81 52.02 -0.71
CA TYR A 434 -19.79 53.16 0.20
C TYR A 434 -21.10 53.95 0.06
N THR A 435 -21.62 54.39 1.21
CA THR A 435 -22.76 55.31 1.28
C THR A 435 -22.32 56.72 0.91
N GLN A 436 -23.27 57.59 0.54
CA GLN A 436 -22.96 58.97 0.21
C GLN A 436 -22.28 59.73 1.35
N SER A 437 -22.70 59.49 2.60
CA SER A 437 -22.07 60.10 3.78
C SER A 437 -20.61 59.64 3.95
N GLU A 438 -20.33 58.36 3.73
CA GLU A 438 -18.96 57.84 3.74
C GLU A 438 -18.13 58.43 2.60
N ILE A 439 -18.68 58.53 1.40
CA ILE A 439 -18.00 59.15 0.24
C ILE A 439 -17.64 60.60 0.53
N ASN A 440 -18.56 61.38 1.09
CA ASN A 440 -18.31 62.77 1.47
C ASN A 440 -17.16 62.87 2.48
N LYS A 441 -17.12 61.97 3.48
CA LYS A 441 -16.01 61.88 4.44
C LYS A 441 -14.69 61.47 3.78
N ILE A 442 -14.72 60.57 2.80
CA ILE A 442 -13.53 60.16 2.04
C ILE A 442 -12.98 61.32 1.20
N MET A 443 -13.86 62.08 0.56
CA MET A 443 -13.50 63.23 -0.28
C MET A 443 -12.92 64.36 0.56
N ALA A 444 -13.52 64.63 1.73
CA ALA A 444 -13.09 65.65 2.69
C ALA A 444 -12.03 65.13 3.68
N TYR A 445 -11.51 63.91 3.51
CA TYR A 445 -10.61 63.32 4.49
C TYR A 445 -9.30 64.12 4.56
N GLU A 446 -8.95 64.50 5.79
CA GLU A 446 -7.64 65.02 6.15
C GLU A 446 -7.10 64.26 7.37
N PRO A 447 -5.76 64.05 7.47
CA PRO A 447 -5.17 63.38 8.63
C PRO A 447 -5.48 64.14 9.94
N LEU A 448 -6.06 63.45 10.93
CA LEU A 448 -6.46 64.07 12.20
C LEU A 448 -5.25 64.46 13.07
N LYS A 449 -4.11 63.78 12.88
CA LYS A 449 -2.87 64.01 13.63
C LYS A 449 -1.71 64.32 12.69
N LYS A 450 -0.80 65.20 13.09
CA LYS A 450 0.43 65.51 12.32
C LYS A 450 1.30 64.29 12.03
N SER A 451 1.26 63.26 12.88
CA SER A 451 2.02 62.01 12.71
C SER A 451 1.32 60.99 11.80
N GLU A 452 0.02 61.15 11.55
CA GLU A 452 -0.75 60.22 10.73
C GLU A 452 -0.28 60.26 9.27
N ALA A 453 0.05 59.06 8.76
CA ALA A 453 0.49 58.83 7.38
C ALA A 453 1.59 59.80 6.91
N LYS A 454 2.44 60.27 7.83
CA LYS A 454 3.42 61.34 7.58
C LYS A 454 4.31 61.06 6.37
N THR A 455 4.68 59.80 6.15
CA THR A 455 5.58 59.38 5.07
C THR A 455 4.88 59.10 3.74
N ILE A 456 3.54 59.07 3.70
CA ILE A 456 2.73 58.71 2.52
C ILE A 456 1.55 59.65 2.31
N ARG A 457 1.65 60.90 2.81
CA ARG A 457 0.52 61.83 2.93
C ARG A 457 -0.08 62.22 1.57
N ASP A 458 0.76 62.46 0.58
CA ASP A 458 0.30 62.87 -0.74
C ASP A 458 -0.35 61.68 -1.46
N ASP A 459 0.23 60.49 -1.29
CA ASP A 459 -0.32 59.26 -1.85
C ASP A 459 -1.71 58.95 -1.23
N ILE A 460 -1.86 58.99 0.10
CA ILE A 460 -3.17 58.70 0.72
C ILE A 460 -4.26 59.71 0.38
N TYR A 461 -3.89 60.95 0.02
CA TYR A 461 -4.85 61.96 -0.44
C TYR A 461 -5.48 61.56 -1.79
N TRP A 462 -4.66 61.05 -2.71
CA TRP A 462 -5.07 60.74 -4.08
C TRP A 462 -5.70 59.35 -4.23
N PHE A 463 -5.19 58.34 -3.54
CA PHE A 463 -5.62 56.94 -3.76
C PHE A 463 -7.13 56.72 -3.66
N PRO A 464 -7.84 57.18 -2.61
CA PRO A 464 -9.29 57.04 -2.53
C PRO A 464 -10.02 57.78 -3.65
N LYS A 465 -9.57 59.00 -3.99
CA LYS A 465 -10.18 59.84 -5.01
C LYS A 465 -10.05 59.21 -6.39
N VAL A 466 -8.84 58.77 -6.75
CA VAL A 466 -8.59 58.04 -8.01
C VAL A 466 -9.41 56.76 -8.05
N ALA A 467 -9.41 55.95 -6.98
CA ALA A 467 -10.18 54.70 -6.95
C ALA A 467 -11.69 54.91 -7.13
N LEU A 468 -12.23 55.97 -6.54
CA LEU A 468 -13.64 56.31 -6.60
C LEU A 468 -14.09 56.73 -8.01
N TYR A 469 -13.31 57.56 -8.71
CA TYR A 469 -13.68 58.07 -10.04
C TYR A 469 -13.17 57.25 -11.22
N THR A 470 -12.36 56.21 -10.99
CA THR A 470 -11.82 55.35 -12.07
C THR A 470 -12.17 53.87 -11.90
N GLY A 471 -12.61 53.48 -10.70
CA GLY A 471 -12.82 52.08 -10.33
C GLY A 471 -11.56 51.22 -10.37
N MET A 472 -10.35 51.79 -10.48
CA MET A 472 -9.10 51.03 -10.61
C MET A 472 -8.79 50.17 -9.38
N ARG A 473 -8.07 49.06 -9.58
CA ARG A 473 -7.61 48.21 -8.47
C ARG A 473 -6.50 48.92 -7.71
N LEU A 474 -6.43 48.69 -6.40
CA LEU A 474 -5.44 49.31 -5.51
C LEU A 474 -3.99 49.19 -6.02
N ASN A 475 -3.58 48.00 -6.46
CA ASN A 475 -2.23 47.76 -6.97
C ASN A 475 -2.03 48.28 -8.42
N GLU A 476 -3.09 48.57 -9.17
CA GLU A 476 -2.98 49.26 -10.47
C GLU A 476 -2.67 50.74 -10.25
N ILE A 477 -3.34 51.38 -9.29
CA ILE A 477 -3.08 52.77 -8.88
C ILE A 477 -1.64 52.91 -8.38
N ALA A 478 -1.19 52.02 -7.49
CA ALA A 478 0.18 52.02 -6.96
C ALA A 478 1.27 51.78 -8.01
N ALA A 479 0.90 51.26 -9.19
CA ALA A 479 1.82 51.00 -10.29
C ALA A 479 1.83 52.15 -11.32
N LEU A 480 1.05 53.21 -11.14
CA LEU A 480 0.98 54.33 -12.09
C LEU A 480 2.31 55.09 -12.21
N THR A 481 2.70 55.32 -13.45
CA THR A 481 3.82 56.12 -13.91
C THR A 481 3.30 57.41 -14.53
N VAL A 482 4.15 58.43 -14.63
CA VAL A 482 3.77 59.70 -15.24
C VAL A 482 3.39 59.51 -16.72
N ASP A 483 4.01 58.56 -17.42
CA ASP A 483 3.77 58.28 -18.84
C ASP A 483 2.47 57.52 -19.12
N ASP A 484 1.87 56.92 -18.09
CA ASP A 484 0.52 56.34 -18.21
C ASP A 484 -0.54 57.43 -18.40
N PHE A 485 -0.28 58.67 -17.98
CA PHE A 485 -1.19 59.80 -18.16
C PHE A 485 -0.99 60.44 -19.52
N GLN A 486 -1.97 60.29 -20.39
CA GLN A 486 -1.91 60.70 -21.79
C GLN A 486 -3.13 61.55 -22.16
N ILE A 487 -3.05 62.23 -23.31
CA ILE A 487 -4.13 63.04 -23.85
C ILE A 487 -4.38 62.68 -25.31
N VAL A 488 -5.65 62.49 -25.67
CA VAL A 488 -6.07 62.26 -27.07
C VAL A 488 -7.33 63.09 -27.35
N LYS A 489 -7.31 63.91 -28.40
CA LYS A 489 -8.42 64.82 -28.76
C LYS A 489 -8.92 65.67 -27.57
N GLY A 490 -8.01 66.11 -26.69
CA GLY A 490 -8.36 66.89 -25.50
C GLY A 490 -8.87 66.09 -24.30
N ILE A 491 -9.03 64.76 -24.42
CA ILE A 491 -9.45 63.89 -23.31
C ILE A 491 -8.20 63.33 -22.62
N HIS A 492 -8.03 63.66 -21.34
CA HIS A 492 -7.03 63.02 -20.49
C HIS A 492 -7.48 61.59 -20.13
N PHE A 493 -6.56 60.63 -20.21
CA PHE A 493 -6.81 59.24 -19.86
C PHE A 493 -5.57 58.58 -19.25
N ILE A 494 -5.81 57.48 -18.53
CA ILE A 494 -4.80 56.61 -17.94
C ILE A 494 -4.67 55.37 -18.83
N ASN A 495 -3.49 55.16 -19.38
CA ASN A 495 -3.18 54.00 -20.20
C ASN A 495 -2.66 52.84 -19.33
N LEU A 496 -3.31 51.68 -19.40
CA LEU A 496 -2.90 50.46 -18.69
C LEU A 496 -2.56 49.31 -19.67
N THR A 497 -2.32 49.59 -20.95
CA THR A 497 -2.04 48.56 -21.97
C THR A 497 -0.66 47.91 -21.82
N ASP A 498 0.35 48.68 -21.42
CA ASP A 498 1.76 48.25 -21.48
C ASP A 498 2.24 47.57 -20.19
N LYS A 499 1.34 47.40 -19.22
CA LYS A 499 1.67 46.77 -17.94
C LYS A 499 1.58 45.26 -18.05
N LYS A 500 2.53 44.55 -17.42
CA LYS A 500 2.46 43.10 -17.13
C LYS A 500 1.28 42.84 -16.17
N LEU A 501 0.07 42.93 -16.69
CA LEU A 501 -1.16 42.68 -15.94
C LEU A 501 -1.52 41.20 -16.01
N LYS A 502 -2.32 40.77 -15.03
CA LYS A 502 -2.63 39.35 -14.75
C LYS A 502 -3.32 38.63 -15.91
N THR A 503 -3.98 39.35 -16.83
CA THR A 503 -4.69 38.80 -17.99
C THR A 503 -4.69 39.83 -19.14
N GLU A 504 -4.81 39.35 -20.39
CA GLU A 504 -4.99 40.20 -21.58
C GLU A 504 -6.20 41.14 -21.42
N SER A 505 -7.27 40.68 -20.76
CA SER A 505 -8.47 41.45 -20.42
C SER A 505 -8.26 42.59 -19.40
N SER A 506 -7.07 42.71 -18.82
CA SER A 506 -6.74 43.81 -17.90
C SER A 506 -6.18 45.04 -18.62
N ARG A 507 -5.69 44.89 -19.86
CA ARG A 507 -5.21 45.98 -20.71
C ARG A 507 -6.37 46.85 -21.13
N ARG A 508 -6.33 48.14 -20.76
CA ARG A 508 -7.41 49.09 -21.02
C ARG A 508 -6.93 50.52 -20.92
N VAL A 509 -7.73 51.44 -21.44
CA VAL A 509 -7.62 52.87 -21.20
C VAL A 509 -8.76 53.31 -20.28
N VAL A 510 -8.47 54.24 -19.37
CA VAL A 510 -9.45 54.76 -18.41
C VAL A 510 -9.46 56.28 -18.49
N PRO A 511 -10.52 56.91 -19.04
CA PRO A 511 -10.63 58.36 -19.06
C PRO A 511 -10.54 58.96 -17.65
N VAL A 512 -9.88 60.11 -17.53
CA VAL A 512 -9.78 60.84 -16.27
C VAL A 512 -11.04 61.69 -16.10
N HIS A 513 -11.78 61.46 -15.02
CA HIS A 513 -12.98 62.21 -14.68
C HIS A 513 -12.70 63.71 -14.48
N SER A 514 -13.62 64.59 -14.91
CA SER A 514 -13.53 66.05 -14.78
C SER A 514 -13.22 66.49 -13.34
N LYS A 515 -13.92 65.91 -12.37
CA LYS A 515 -13.65 66.14 -10.94
C LYS A 515 -12.20 65.86 -10.51
N LEU A 516 -11.53 64.83 -11.05
CA LEU A 516 -10.12 64.59 -10.75
C LEU A 516 -9.21 65.67 -11.36
N ILE A 517 -9.58 66.19 -12.54
CA ILE A 517 -8.88 67.30 -13.19
C ILE A 517 -9.06 68.58 -12.36
N GLU A 518 -10.28 68.87 -11.91
CA GLU A 518 -10.62 70.00 -11.03
C GLU A 518 -9.81 69.97 -9.73
N LEU A 519 -9.70 68.79 -9.11
CA LEU A 519 -8.90 68.57 -7.90
C LEU A 519 -7.40 68.73 -8.13
N GLY A 520 -6.95 68.82 -9.38
CA GLY A 520 -5.56 69.05 -9.75
C GLY A 520 -4.74 67.80 -10.01
N LEU A 521 -5.35 66.63 -10.29
CA LEU A 521 -4.60 65.38 -10.52
C LEU A 521 -3.61 65.53 -11.68
N ILE A 522 -4.04 66.16 -12.79
CA ILE A 522 -3.18 66.37 -13.96
C ILE A 522 -2.02 67.30 -13.60
N LYS A 523 -2.28 68.39 -12.86
CA LYS A 523 -1.23 69.30 -12.38
C LYS A 523 -0.22 68.56 -11.49
N PHE A 524 -0.70 67.73 -10.57
CA PHE A 524 0.14 66.90 -9.71
C PHE A 524 1.04 65.95 -10.51
N VAL A 525 0.50 65.29 -11.54
CA VAL A 525 1.28 64.40 -12.42
C VAL A 525 2.33 65.19 -13.22
N GLU A 526 1.98 66.35 -13.75
CA GLU A 526 2.92 67.20 -14.49
C GLU A 526 4.02 67.78 -13.58
N GLU A 527 3.71 68.14 -12.34
CA GLU A 527 4.72 68.52 -11.35
C GLU A 527 5.72 67.39 -11.06
N LYS A 528 5.23 66.14 -11.01
CA LYS A 528 6.09 64.95 -10.85
C LYS A 528 6.95 64.73 -12.09
N ARG A 529 6.36 64.84 -13.28
CA ARG A 529 7.07 64.76 -14.57
C ARG A 529 8.21 65.78 -14.65
N ASN A 530 7.92 67.03 -14.27
CA ASN A 530 8.90 68.13 -14.29
C ASN A 530 10.03 67.95 -13.25
N LYS A 531 9.79 67.21 -12.17
CA LYS A 531 10.81 66.83 -11.17
C LYS A 531 11.63 65.61 -11.58
N GLY A 532 11.34 64.99 -12.73
CA GLY A 532 11.99 63.76 -13.17
C GLY A 532 11.56 62.51 -12.38
N GLU A 533 10.41 62.55 -11.69
CA GLU A 533 9.88 61.38 -11.01
C GLU A 533 9.10 60.50 -12.00
N GLU A 534 9.49 59.22 -12.13
CA GLU A 534 8.80 58.28 -13.03
C GLU A 534 7.48 57.75 -12.44
N ILE A 535 7.44 57.54 -11.11
CA ILE A 535 6.29 56.95 -10.40
C ILE A 535 5.41 58.05 -9.80
N VAL A 536 4.13 58.05 -10.14
CA VAL A 536 3.17 59.10 -9.70
C VAL A 536 2.99 59.09 -8.19
N PHE A 537 2.87 57.89 -7.61
CA PHE A 537 2.73 57.68 -6.17
C PHE A 537 3.98 57.01 -5.61
N SER A 538 5.05 57.81 -5.48
CA SER A 538 6.38 57.34 -5.10
C SER A 538 6.54 57.13 -3.59
N GLN A 539 5.73 57.78 -2.74
CA GLN A 539 5.90 57.75 -1.28
C GLN A 539 5.69 56.35 -0.69
N ILE A 540 4.76 55.56 -1.24
CA ILE A 540 4.52 54.16 -0.81
C ILE A 540 5.69 53.20 -1.09
N ARG A 541 6.68 53.64 -1.87
CA ARG A 541 7.89 52.88 -2.24
C ARG A 541 9.14 53.35 -1.49
N VAL A 542 9.08 54.45 -0.75
CA VAL A 542 10.24 54.98 -0.02
C VAL A 542 10.78 53.91 0.95
N GLY A 543 12.09 53.65 0.86
CA GLY A 543 12.77 52.63 1.66
C GLY A 543 12.50 51.18 1.24
N LYS A 544 11.97 50.95 0.03
CA LYS A 544 11.74 49.61 -0.51
C LYS A 544 12.43 49.43 -1.86
N THR A 545 13.24 48.40 -1.98
CA THR A 545 13.92 48.00 -3.23
C THR A 545 13.06 47.04 -4.06
N GLU A 546 12.18 46.27 -3.42
CA GLU A 546 11.37 45.25 -4.07
C GLU A 546 9.90 45.23 -3.60
N LYS A 547 9.04 44.69 -4.46
CA LYS A 547 7.61 44.52 -4.18
C LYS A 547 7.40 43.33 -3.23
N LYS A 548 6.76 43.57 -2.08
CA LYS A 548 6.30 42.49 -1.17
C LYS A 548 5.12 41.71 -1.76
N ARG A 549 4.76 40.57 -1.12
CA ARG A 549 3.61 39.71 -1.47
C ARG A 549 2.34 40.49 -1.82
N ASP A 550 1.95 41.45 -0.98
CA ASP A 550 0.69 42.19 -1.12
C ASP A 550 0.76 43.36 -2.12
N GLY A 551 1.95 43.59 -2.70
CA GLY A 551 2.19 44.65 -3.66
C GLY A 551 2.74 45.95 -3.09
N TRP A 552 2.97 46.91 -3.98
CA TRP A 552 3.45 48.25 -3.61
C TRP A 552 2.44 48.99 -2.72
N ALA A 553 1.16 48.66 -2.86
CA ALA A 553 0.07 49.34 -2.18
C ALA A 553 -0.21 48.87 -0.73
N GLU A 554 0.60 47.95 -0.19
CA GLU A 554 0.46 47.47 1.20
C GLU A 554 0.37 48.61 2.24
N PRO A 555 1.17 49.71 2.17
CA PRO A 555 1.05 50.83 3.11
C PRO A 555 -0.33 51.50 3.07
N ILE A 556 -0.88 51.70 1.86
CA ILE A 556 -2.21 52.29 1.65
C ILE A 556 -3.29 51.37 2.21
N SER A 557 -3.24 50.07 1.88
CA SER A 557 -4.19 49.09 2.41
C SER A 557 -4.19 49.08 3.93
N ARG A 558 -3.01 49.10 4.56
CA ARG A 558 -2.87 49.10 6.01
C ARG A 558 -3.43 50.38 6.64
N TRP A 559 -3.06 51.55 6.13
CA TRP A 559 -3.57 52.83 6.60
C TRP A 559 -5.10 52.90 6.45
N PHE A 560 -5.61 52.53 5.28
CA PHE A 560 -7.03 52.62 4.99
C PHE A 560 -7.86 51.75 5.93
N ASN A 561 -7.44 50.49 6.12
CA ASN A 561 -8.15 49.55 6.99
C ASN A 561 -8.04 49.85 8.48
N ARG A 562 -6.89 50.38 8.95
CA ARG A 562 -6.65 50.60 10.39
C ARG A 562 -7.04 51.99 10.87
N THR A 563 -7.05 52.97 9.98
CA THR A 563 -7.15 54.38 10.35
C THR A 563 -8.30 55.06 9.61
N ALA A 564 -8.29 55.07 8.27
CA ALA A 564 -9.30 55.81 7.51
C ALA A 564 -10.73 55.32 7.80
N LEU A 565 -11.00 54.00 7.72
CA LEU A 565 -12.34 53.45 7.99
C LEU A 565 -12.83 53.78 9.39
N ARG A 566 -11.96 53.65 10.41
CA ARG A 566 -12.30 53.97 11.80
C ARG A 566 -12.62 55.45 11.98
N ASN A 567 -11.83 56.35 11.36
CA ASN A 567 -12.08 57.80 11.42
C ASN A 567 -13.41 58.19 10.75
N MET A 568 -13.88 57.39 9.80
CA MET A 568 -15.17 57.61 9.13
C MET A 568 -16.37 57.05 9.93
N GLY A 569 -16.11 56.32 11.02
CA GLY A 569 -17.12 55.67 11.84
C GLY A 569 -17.53 54.29 11.34
N VAL A 570 -16.71 53.64 10.49
CA VAL A 570 -16.97 52.29 10.00
C VAL A 570 -16.31 51.27 10.93
N ASP A 571 -17.14 50.46 11.60
CA ASP A 571 -16.68 49.33 12.40
C ASP A 571 -16.66 48.06 11.54
N LYS A 572 -15.45 47.60 11.21
CA LYS A 572 -15.24 46.41 10.37
C LYS A 572 -15.68 45.12 11.04
N ASP A 573 -15.56 45.03 12.37
CA ASP A 573 -15.86 43.80 13.09
C ASP A 573 -17.39 43.62 13.14
N GLN A 574 -18.14 44.71 13.31
CA GLN A 574 -19.59 44.71 13.22
C GLN A 574 -20.09 44.35 11.81
N GLU A 575 -19.50 44.94 10.76
CA GLU A 575 -19.84 44.62 9.37
C GLU A 575 -19.55 43.14 9.04
N ALA A 576 -18.41 42.62 9.50
CA ALA A 576 -18.03 41.22 9.30
C ALA A 576 -19.00 40.24 9.96
N GLN A 577 -19.54 40.57 11.15
CA GLN A 577 -20.57 39.77 11.83
C GLN A 577 -21.88 39.68 11.02
N GLN A 578 -22.16 40.69 10.19
CA GLN A 578 -23.31 40.71 9.28
C GLN A 578 -23.01 40.07 7.91
N GLY A 579 -21.82 39.50 7.73
CA GLY A 579 -21.38 38.94 6.46
C GLY A 579 -21.06 40.02 5.42
N ILE A 580 -20.76 41.25 5.84
CA ILE A 580 -20.43 42.36 4.97
C ILE A 580 -18.92 42.62 5.01
N MET A 581 -18.34 42.80 3.83
CA MET A 581 -16.94 43.19 3.68
C MET A 581 -16.84 44.63 3.18
N ILE A 582 -16.05 45.42 3.89
CA ILE A 582 -15.69 46.78 3.49
C ILE A 582 -14.18 46.95 3.56
N ASP A 583 -13.59 47.35 2.44
CA ASP A 583 -12.16 47.54 2.25
C ASP A 583 -11.90 48.51 1.11
N PHE A 584 -10.64 48.76 0.76
CA PHE A 584 -10.32 49.64 -0.38
C PHE A 584 -10.97 49.18 -1.69
N HIS A 585 -11.23 47.88 -1.88
CA HIS A 585 -11.89 47.40 -3.11
C HIS A 585 -13.39 47.74 -3.14
N SER A 586 -13.98 48.16 -2.02
CA SER A 586 -15.35 48.72 -2.00
C SER A 586 -15.47 50.00 -2.84
N PHE A 587 -14.39 50.74 -3.10
CA PHE A 587 -14.42 51.86 -4.05
C PHE A 587 -14.83 51.42 -5.45
N ARG A 588 -14.25 50.31 -5.92
CA ARG A 588 -14.57 49.74 -7.22
C ARG A 588 -15.99 49.19 -7.26
N THR A 589 -16.46 48.56 -6.18
CA THR A 589 -17.87 48.17 -6.07
C THR A 589 -18.77 49.40 -6.17
N THR A 590 -18.43 50.48 -5.47
CA THR A 590 -19.18 51.74 -5.49
C THR A 590 -19.25 52.35 -6.89
N PHE A 591 -18.11 52.43 -7.61
CA PHE A 591 -18.04 52.89 -8.99
C PHE A 591 -18.96 52.07 -9.92
N ILE A 592 -18.84 50.73 -9.88
CA ILE A 592 -19.65 49.83 -10.71
C ILE A 592 -21.14 49.94 -10.35
N SER A 593 -21.47 50.00 -9.06
CA SER A 593 -22.84 50.15 -8.58
C SER A 593 -23.48 51.45 -9.03
N ARG A 594 -22.73 52.57 -9.05
CA ARG A 594 -23.23 53.89 -9.49
C ARG A 594 -23.55 53.89 -10.98
N LEU A 595 -22.65 53.38 -11.82
CA LEU A 595 -22.91 53.24 -13.26
C LEU A 595 -24.06 52.28 -13.56
N LYS A 596 -24.16 51.19 -12.80
CA LYS A 596 -25.31 50.27 -12.90
C LYS A 596 -26.63 50.97 -12.52
N PHE A 597 -26.62 51.78 -11.46
CA PHE A 597 -27.78 52.54 -11.03
C PHE A 597 -28.22 53.58 -12.08
N LYS A 598 -27.26 54.20 -12.76
CA LYS A 598 -27.50 55.13 -13.88
C LYS A 598 -27.92 54.43 -15.19
N GLY A 599 -27.97 53.10 -15.22
CA GLY A 599 -28.39 52.34 -16.40
C GLY A 599 -27.35 52.27 -17.51
N CYS A 600 -26.08 52.55 -17.22
CA CYS A 600 -25.01 52.52 -18.21
C CYS A 600 -24.77 51.10 -18.78
N ASP A 601 -24.29 51.03 -20.02
CA ASP A 601 -24.06 49.76 -20.70
C ASP A 601 -23.03 48.87 -19.96
N GLY A 602 -23.44 47.64 -19.68
CA GLY A 602 -22.65 46.70 -18.89
C GLY A 602 -21.37 46.25 -19.58
N TYR A 603 -21.30 46.26 -20.92
CA TYR A 603 -20.08 45.94 -21.66
C TYR A 603 -19.05 47.06 -21.52
N MET A 604 -19.46 48.32 -21.71
CA MET A 604 -18.58 49.48 -21.53
C MET A 604 -18.08 49.60 -20.08
N VAL A 605 -18.96 49.36 -19.08
CA VAL A 605 -18.54 49.32 -17.66
C VAL A 605 -17.47 48.23 -17.44
N LYS A 606 -17.69 47.02 -17.97
CA LYS A 606 -16.70 45.92 -17.89
C LYS A 606 -15.38 46.28 -18.58
N GLN A 607 -15.41 47.03 -19.67
CA GLN A 607 -14.22 47.50 -20.38
C GLN A 607 -13.43 48.50 -19.53
N VAL A 608 -14.07 49.55 -18.99
CA VAL A 608 -13.41 50.58 -18.15
C VAL A 608 -12.79 49.98 -16.89
N VAL A 609 -13.49 49.04 -16.26
CA VAL A 609 -12.98 48.43 -15.02
C VAL A 609 -11.99 47.29 -15.32
N GLY A 610 -11.99 46.67 -16.50
CA GLY A 610 -11.13 45.53 -16.83
C GLY A 610 -11.66 44.20 -16.25
N HIS A 611 -12.94 43.93 -16.52
CA HIS A 611 -13.68 42.71 -16.20
C HIS A 611 -14.22 42.01 -17.46
N MET A 612 -13.54 42.16 -18.60
CA MET A 612 -13.85 41.37 -19.78
C MET A 612 -13.57 39.89 -19.49
N LYS A 613 -14.63 39.10 -19.35
CA LYS A 613 -14.59 37.63 -19.29
C LYS A 613 -14.78 37.08 -20.71
N SER A 614 -14.27 35.89 -20.94
CA SER A 614 -14.41 35.06 -22.17
C SER A 614 -15.85 34.69 -22.55
N ASP A 615 -16.85 35.18 -21.83
CA ASP A 615 -18.25 34.80 -22.01
C ASP A 615 -18.89 35.47 -23.25
N ASN A 616 -18.23 36.49 -23.84
CA ASN A 616 -18.67 37.17 -25.06
C ASN A 616 -17.73 36.90 -26.24
N VAL A 617 -17.75 35.66 -26.73
CA VAL A 617 -16.96 35.18 -27.88
C VAL A 617 -17.09 36.09 -29.11
N THR A 618 -18.26 36.72 -29.30
CA THR A 618 -18.55 37.59 -30.45
C THR A 618 -17.65 38.84 -30.49
N PHE A 619 -17.53 39.57 -29.38
CA PHE A 619 -16.69 40.77 -29.34
C PHE A 619 -15.20 40.45 -29.20
N GLU A 620 -14.84 39.29 -28.64
CA GLU A 620 -13.44 38.83 -28.57
C GLU A 620 -12.89 38.32 -29.91
N ARG A 621 -13.71 37.63 -30.73
CA ARG A 621 -13.27 37.11 -32.04
C ARG A 621 -13.42 38.11 -33.19
N TYR A 622 -14.45 38.95 -33.18
CA TYR A 622 -14.76 39.86 -34.30
C TYR A 622 -14.40 41.33 -34.04
N GLY A 623 -14.17 41.74 -32.78
CA GLY A 623 -13.89 43.14 -32.39
C GLY A 623 -12.44 43.39 -31.93
N LYS A 624 -11.53 42.43 -32.10
CA LYS A 624 -10.18 42.44 -31.49
C LYS A 624 -9.34 43.69 -31.80
N ASN A 625 -9.62 44.36 -32.92
CA ASN A 625 -8.91 45.56 -33.38
C ASN A 625 -9.71 46.86 -33.28
N THR A 626 -10.95 46.81 -32.77
CA THR A 626 -11.85 47.96 -32.71
C THR A 626 -12.13 48.30 -31.24
N SER A 627 -11.37 49.24 -30.69
CA SER A 627 -11.63 49.77 -29.35
C SER A 627 -12.82 50.73 -29.38
N THR A 628 -13.72 50.63 -28.40
CA THR A 628 -14.72 51.66 -28.10
C THR A 628 -14.07 53.05 -28.12
N HIS A 629 -14.70 54.01 -28.81
CA HIS A 629 -14.17 55.36 -28.92
C HIS A 629 -13.97 56.00 -27.54
N MET A 630 -12.87 56.75 -27.38
CA MET A 630 -12.51 57.41 -26.13
C MET A 630 -13.61 58.35 -25.62
N ASP A 631 -14.33 59.01 -26.55
CA ASP A 631 -15.44 59.92 -26.25
C ASP A 631 -16.57 59.19 -25.49
N ALA A 632 -16.97 58.01 -25.97
CA ALA A 632 -18.00 57.20 -25.31
C ALA A 632 -17.55 56.67 -23.94
N LEU A 633 -16.28 56.30 -23.79
CA LEU A 633 -15.73 55.91 -22.48
C LEU A 633 -15.69 57.11 -21.52
N LYS A 634 -15.40 58.30 -22.03
CA LYS A 634 -15.35 59.53 -21.26
C LYS A 634 -16.74 59.90 -20.77
N GLU A 635 -17.75 59.92 -21.65
CA GLU A 635 -19.15 60.11 -21.28
C GLU A 635 -19.58 59.14 -20.17
N LEU A 636 -19.25 57.85 -20.31
CA LEU A 636 -19.54 56.85 -19.29
C LEU A 636 -18.92 57.18 -17.92
N VAL A 637 -17.65 57.61 -17.90
CA VAL A 637 -16.98 57.94 -16.64
C VAL A 637 -17.59 59.20 -16.04
N GLU A 638 -17.97 60.20 -16.84
CA GLU A 638 -18.59 61.46 -16.38
C GLU A 638 -20.00 61.30 -15.77
N GLU A 639 -20.68 60.16 -15.98
CA GLU A 639 -21.93 59.84 -15.28
C GLU A 639 -21.75 59.67 -13.76
N ILE A 640 -20.51 59.60 -13.28
CA ILE A 640 -20.18 59.50 -11.87
C ILE A 640 -20.31 60.87 -11.19
N ASP A 641 -21.52 61.14 -10.70
CA ASP A 641 -21.78 62.20 -9.73
C ASP A 641 -21.80 61.60 -8.31
N TYR A 642 -21.02 62.15 -7.39
CA TYR A 642 -21.11 61.82 -5.96
C TYR A 642 -21.65 63.02 -5.20
#